data_AF-A0A7S4FRA4-F1
#
_entry.id   AF-A0A7S4FRA4-F1
#
_cell.length_a   1.000
_cell.length_b   1.000
_cell.length_c   1.000
_cell.angle_alpha   90.00
_cell.angle_beta   90.00
_cell.angle_gamma   90.00
#
_symmetry.space_group_name_H-M   'P 1'
#
loop_
_entity.id
_entity.type
_entity.pdbx_description
1 polymer ?
#
loop_
_entity_poly.entity_id
_entity_poly.type
_entity_poly.pdbx_seq_one_letter_code
_entity_poly.pdbx_strand_id
1 'polypeptide(L)'
;MPVGRYIICSIVLLVLAYVTYKASLGDIRPDNYDFAVSPNEIKQLVRHYSKLGADTNNVLPVLGIITHRRTDLLARCLMSIDIPVTMLVIIQNGESEATKELIREIKEKGIKLEYLEYPDNAGKAGSYNTILNTNRAVPFWLIADDHIVFEPGSLAKMAAHAKTFSKDLDDGRTNKALLFPGEFLFSTIWSCFVLLQGAVRHVGEFDTNFWPDGHEGYDYIVRLSRMGLWVQNMTDVAVHVSDTKPEDVSPEIQYQQQRHENGRPYFALKWGHAETVGVFDMEGHWNQRCKRRVCESATPVLYRTPFNDAKLSVTYYNADQEYRKCVYRGPGPCRYDVSRLPRPQAVPPGSFDGIRWIPSAAKKQPDIEPQKRFVYLVQGARVRVMDPPLYESEDRDVLWLTYREKGGQVWYPKSSWTQGRNRLLDAAMAKAVQMPNGGYLYYIFMDSDVILRTRKDKRLLYRDDLPENPYERFEQFLIDWEPAVGTVAYWWTLYDPTKFSIHHNNDAVFSAHHRETLSFGLPYVEDLDCRSWYYSQHIMNSINAMLYNTRRVQCNAMEARNEEHVALYKREMTWITPRCYARTAVKPSSPLFTQTFVVDPNPAYTDGQPTKRGNVSYIVPEEYIREHFDAEHPVVQRALQFRNRVAVQHILNASMKVAPRTFVEDHRVCSPTGPDVKRCFNTECPEGVKNTCAASRSLTRP
;
A
#
# COMPACT_ATOMS: atom_id res chain seq x y z
N MET A 1 -39.31 46.78 8.36
CA MET A 1 -38.34 46.34 9.41
C MET A 1 -37.08 45.82 8.73
N PRO A 2 -35.86 46.23 9.12
CA PRO A 2 -34.69 46.13 8.25
C PRO A 2 -33.79 44.93 8.60
N VAL A 3 -33.96 43.81 7.89
CA VAL A 3 -33.07 42.64 7.98
C VAL A 3 -31.70 42.93 7.32
N GLY A 4 -31.64 43.86 6.36
CA GLY A 4 -30.41 44.19 5.64
C GLY A 4 -29.30 44.86 6.48
N ARG A 5 -29.63 45.57 7.56
CA ARG A 5 -28.62 46.24 8.40
C ARG A 5 -27.87 45.27 9.33
N TYR A 6 -28.50 44.17 9.73
CA TYR A 6 -27.87 43.16 10.59
C TYR A 6 -26.84 42.30 9.85
N ILE A 7 -27.08 42.00 8.58
CA ILE A 7 -26.14 41.22 7.75
C ILE A 7 -24.87 42.04 7.50
N ILE A 8 -25.02 43.33 7.19
CA ILE A 8 -23.86 44.21 6.94
C ILE A 8 -23.03 44.39 8.22
N CYS A 9 -23.66 44.58 9.40
CA CYS A 9 -22.92 44.68 10.65
C CYS A 9 -22.18 43.39 11.01
N SER A 10 -22.77 42.23 10.74
CA SER A 10 -22.15 40.92 11.04
C SER A 10 -20.94 40.64 10.15
N ILE A 11 -21.01 41.02 8.86
CA ILE A 11 -19.89 40.90 7.92
C ILE A 11 -18.76 41.86 8.32
N VAL A 12 -19.09 43.10 8.68
CA VAL A 12 -18.08 44.09 9.11
C VAL A 12 -17.39 43.66 10.40
N LEU A 13 -18.12 43.06 11.35
CA LEU A 13 -17.53 42.51 12.59
C LEU A 13 -16.63 41.30 12.31
N LEU A 14 -17.01 40.42 11.38
CA LEU A 14 -16.17 39.29 10.96
C LEU A 14 -14.89 39.75 10.25
N VAL A 15 -14.98 40.76 9.38
CA VAL A 15 -13.82 41.33 8.69
C VAL A 15 -12.91 42.05 9.69
N LEU A 16 -13.46 42.81 10.64
CA LEU A 16 -12.68 43.44 11.70
C LEU A 16 -12.00 42.40 12.59
N ALA A 17 -12.71 41.36 13.04
CA ALA A 17 -12.12 40.28 13.82
C ALA A 17 -10.99 39.57 13.06
N TYR A 18 -11.16 39.34 11.75
CA TYR A 18 -10.13 38.75 10.89
C TYR A 18 -8.92 39.67 10.72
N VAL A 19 -9.13 40.98 10.54
CA VAL A 19 -8.05 41.96 10.41
C VAL A 19 -7.32 42.14 11.74
N THR A 20 -8.02 42.17 12.88
CA THR A 20 -7.40 42.23 14.21
C THR A 20 -6.64 40.95 14.54
N TYR A 21 -7.16 39.79 14.15
CA TYR A 21 -6.45 38.50 14.26
C TYR A 21 -5.18 38.51 13.42
N LYS A 22 -5.24 38.97 12.17
CA LYS A 22 -4.05 39.07 11.29
C LYS A 22 -3.02 40.09 11.82
N ALA A 23 -3.48 41.21 12.38
CA ALA A 23 -2.61 42.20 13.00
C ALA A 23 -1.98 41.68 14.31
N SER A 24 -2.69 40.83 15.07
CA SER A 24 -2.17 40.20 16.30
C SER A 24 -1.13 39.11 16.03
N LEU A 25 -1.07 38.58 14.80
CA LEU A 25 -0.08 37.60 14.40
C LEU A 25 1.29 38.23 14.09
N GLY A 26 1.41 39.55 13.99
CA GLY A 26 2.68 40.22 13.65
C GLY A 26 3.25 39.79 12.29
N ASP A 27 4.20 40.56 11.76
CA ASP A 27 5.01 40.11 10.62
C ASP A 27 5.93 38.96 11.08
N ILE A 28 5.39 37.75 11.20
CA ILE A 28 6.18 36.53 11.34
C ILE A 28 6.81 36.27 9.97
N ARG A 29 8.10 36.60 9.86
CA ARG A 29 8.91 36.14 8.75
C ARG A 29 8.84 34.59 8.70
N PRO A 30 8.68 33.97 7.52
CA PRO A 30 8.58 32.51 7.36
C PRO A 30 9.76 31.69 7.92
N ASP A 31 10.82 32.36 8.35
CA ASP A 31 12.13 31.81 8.65
C ASP A 31 12.32 31.44 10.14
N ASN A 32 11.43 31.88 11.04
CA ASN A 32 11.56 31.76 12.52
C ASN A 32 10.45 30.92 13.19
N TYR A 33 10.18 29.71 12.69
CA TYR A 33 9.36 28.74 13.42
C TYR A 33 10.19 27.97 14.45
N ASP A 34 10.55 28.62 15.56
CA ASP A 34 11.09 27.93 16.75
C ASP A 34 10.00 27.95 17.83
N PHE A 35 9.30 26.82 17.99
CA PHE A 35 8.16 26.71 18.90
C PHE A 35 8.65 26.57 20.35
N ALA A 36 8.84 27.71 21.03
CA ALA A 36 9.31 27.73 22.41
C ALA A 36 8.31 27.09 23.38
N VAL A 37 8.84 26.36 24.36
CA VAL A 37 8.09 25.73 25.45
C VAL A 37 7.93 26.74 26.59
N SER A 38 6.78 26.76 27.26
CA SER A 38 6.55 27.71 28.37
C SER A 38 7.34 27.32 29.63
N PRO A 39 7.75 28.29 30.47
CA PRO A 39 8.43 27.99 31.73
C PRO A 39 7.65 27.07 32.70
N ASN A 40 6.32 27.02 32.56
CA ASN A 40 5.47 26.12 33.36
C ASN A 40 5.57 24.67 32.88
N GLU A 41 5.63 24.44 31.57
CA GLU A 41 5.84 23.11 31.00
C GLU A 41 7.21 22.56 31.38
N ILE A 42 8.26 23.39 31.38
CA ILE A 42 9.60 22.95 31.81
C ILE A 42 9.60 22.57 33.30
N LYS A 43 8.93 23.34 34.15
CA LYS A 43 8.73 22.97 35.57
C LYS A 43 7.97 21.65 35.74
N GLN A 44 6.98 21.38 34.88
CA GLN A 44 6.24 20.11 34.90
C GLN A 44 7.16 18.95 34.49
N LEU A 45 7.97 19.12 33.46
CA LEU A 45 8.94 18.14 32.99
C LEU A 45 9.97 17.77 34.07
N VAL A 46 10.53 18.78 34.73
CA VAL A 46 11.49 18.56 35.81
C VAL A 46 10.86 17.80 36.98
N ARG A 47 9.63 18.17 37.37
CA ARG A 47 8.89 17.48 38.42
C ARG A 47 8.57 16.04 38.03
N HIS A 48 8.25 15.81 36.76
CA HIS A 48 7.95 14.50 36.21
C HIS A 48 9.16 13.56 36.32
N TYR A 49 10.33 13.99 35.83
CA TYR A 49 11.56 13.21 35.94
C TYR A 49 12.02 12.97 37.38
N SER A 50 11.79 13.94 38.27
CA SER A 50 12.11 13.79 39.69
C SER A 50 11.27 12.70 40.38
N LYS A 51 10.13 12.30 39.79
CA LYS A 51 9.23 11.25 40.30
C LYS A 51 9.50 9.88 39.69
N LEU A 52 10.33 9.78 38.64
CA LEU A 52 10.73 8.50 38.07
C LEU A 52 11.61 7.78 39.10
N GLY A 53 10.98 6.94 39.92
CA GLY A 53 11.64 6.23 41.01
C GLY A 53 12.69 5.24 40.51
N ALA A 54 13.63 4.85 41.37
CA ALA A 54 14.71 3.91 41.07
C ALA A 54 14.25 2.44 41.02
N ASP A 55 13.14 2.12 40.33
CA ASP A 55 12.79 0.73 40.05
C ASP A 55 13.79 0.16 39.04
N THR A 56 14.78 -0.56 39.56
CA THR A 56 15.90 -1.11 38.79
C THR A 56 15.47 -2.18 37.78
N ASN A 57 14.28 -2.76 37.93
CA ASN A 57 13.82 -3.82 37.03
C ASN A 57 13.29 -3.28 35.69
N ASN A 58 12.82 -2.03 35.66
CA ASN A 58 12.19 -1.40 34.49
C ASN A 58 12.97 -0.19 33.97
N VAL A 59 14.30 -0.29 33.94
CA VAL A 59 15.17 0.77 33.38
C VAL A 59 15.44 0.54 31.89
N LEU A 60 15.37 1.62 31.11
CA LEU A 60 15.78 1.67 29.72
C LEU A 60 17.27 2.05 29.61
N PRO A 61 18.13 1.28 28.91
CA PRO A 61 19.55 1.59 28.81
C PRO A 61 19.82 2.91 28.08
N VAL A 62 19.25 3.06 26.88
CA VAL A 62 19.39 4.27 26.06
C VAL A 62 18.07 4.59 25.38
N LEU A 63 17.66 5.84 25.48
CA LEU A 63 16.64 6.45 24.64
C LEU A 63 17.30 7.52 23.78
N GLY A 64 17.33 7.32 22.47
CA GLY A 64 17.74 8.35 21.51
C GLY A 64 16.52 9.05 20.93
N ILE A 65 16.48 10.39 20.99
CA ILE A 65 15.43 11.21 20.39
C ILE A 65 16.06 12.12 19.34
N ILE A 66 15.51 12.12 18.14
CA ILE A 66 15.94 13.01 17.05
C ILE A 66 14.93 14.14 16.92
N THR A 67 15.43 15.38 16.94
CA THR A 67 14.65 16.61 16.76
C THR A 67 15.29 17.49 15.70
N HIS A 68 14.47 18.29 15.01
CA HIS A 68 14.94 19.29 14.05
C HIS A 68 14.59 20.71 14.46
N ARG A 69 13.30 21.09 14.56
CA ARG A 69 12.87 22.44 14.98
C ARG A 69 11.59 22.46 15.83
N ARG A 70 11.14 21.30 16.32
CA ARG A 70 9.87 21.15 17.04
C ARG A 70 10.10 20.92 18.53
N THR A 71 10.66 21.95 19.18
CA THR A 71 10.93 21.93 20.64
C THR A 71 9.68 21.60 21.46
N ASP A 72 8.50 22.02 20.99
CA ASP A 72 7.19 21.68 21.56
C ASP A 72 6.90 20.17 21.53
N LEU A 73 7.18 19.51 20.40
CA LEU A 73 7.00 18.06 20.26
C LEU A 73 8.03 17.32 21.09
N LEU A 74 9.29 17.75 21.05
CA LEU A 74 10.35 17.18 21.91
C LEU A 74 9.93 17.23 23.38
N ALA A 75 9.45 18.37 23.88
CA ALA A 75 8.99 18.48 25.26
C ALA A 75 7.84 17.51 25.57
N ARG A 76 6.87 17.36 24.66
CA ARG A 76 5.77 16.39 24.82
C ARG A 76 6.25 14.94 24.82
N CYS A 77 7.18 14.59 23.94
CA CYS A 77 7.82 13.27 23.93
C CYS A 77 8.52 13.02 25.27
N LEU A 78 9.32 13.98 25.73
CA LEU A 78 10.02 13.89 27.02
C LEU A 78 9.06 13.75 28.22
N MET A 79 7.91 14.43 28.19
CA MET A 79 6.85 14.32 29.21
C MET A 79 6.18 12.94 29.24
N SER A 80 6.19 12.20 28.14
CA SER A 80 5.56 10.88 28.05
C SER A 80 6.44 9.74 28.59
N ILE A 81 7.71 10.03 28.93
CA ILE A 81 8.63 9.02 29.47
C ILE A 81 8.27 8.69 30.90
N ASP A 82 7.76 7.49 31.15
CA ASP A 82 7.20 7.08 32.44
C ASP A 82 8.04 6.04 33.20
N ILE A 83 9.24 5.70 32.68
CA ILE A 83 10.22 4.85 33.35
C ILE A 83 11.61 5.52 33.39
N PRO A 84 12.51 5.13 34.31
CA PRO A 84 13.88 5.64 34.32
C PRO A 84 14.65 5.27 33.05
N VAL A 85 15.40 6.23 32.52
CA VAL A 85 16.32 6.06 31.40
C VAL A 85 17.75 6.27 31.89
N THR A 86 18.64 5.31 31.65
CA THR A 86 20.05 5.39 32.10
C THR A 86 20.81 6.48 31.34
N MET A 87 20.56 6.57 30.04
CA MET A 87 21.08 7.62 29.18
C MET A 87 20.03 8.08 28.19
N LEU A 88 19.62 9.34 28.31
CA LEU A 88 18.84 10.03 27.30
C LEU A 88 19.80 10.73 26.33
N VAL A 89 19.69 10.47 25.04
CA VAL A 89 20.50 11.10 24.00
C VAL A 89 19.57 11.90 23.10
N ILE A 90 19.81 13.20 22.96
CA ILE A 90 19.02 14.09 22.11
C ILE A 90 19.91 14.58 20.98
N ILE A 91 19.52 14.27 19.75
CA ILE A 91 20.19 14.71 18.53
C ILE A 91 19.39 15.86 17.92
N GLN A 92 20.02 17.04 17.87
CA GLN A 92 19.48 18.24 17.26
C GLN A 92 20.04 18.37 15.85
N ASN A 93 19.25 17.96 14.85
CA ASN A 93 19.58 18.08 13.43
C ASN A 93 19.13 19.44 12.91
N GLY A 94 20.03 20.41 12.83
CA GLY A 94 19.75 21.80 12.49
C GLY A 94 19.77 22.70 13.73
N GLU A 95 19.60 24.01 13.54
CA GLU A 95 19.66 24.98 14.64
C GLU A 95 18.27 25.22 15.27
N SER A 96 18.22 25.23 16.61
CA SER A 96 17.06 25.63 17.42
C SER A 96 17.54 26.18 18.78
N GLU A 97 17.38 27.49 18.99
CA GLU A 97 17.71 28.12 20.27
C GLU A 97 16.70 27.73 21.36
N ALA A 98 15.44 27.51 20.97
CA ALA A 98 14.43 27.03 21.91
C ALA A 98 14.78 25.63 22.45
N THR A 99 15.28 24.73 21.60
CA THR A 99 15.75 23.42 22.05
C THR A 99 16.96 23.55 22.99
N LYS A 100 17.95 24.38 22.64
CA LYS A 100 19.10 24.65 23.52
C LYS A 100 18.68 25.10 24.91
N GLU A 101 17.74 26.02 24.99
CA GLU A 101 17.24 26.53 26.26
C GLU A 101 16.53 25.44 27.07
N LEU A 102 15.62 24.68 26.44
CA LEU A 102 14.95 23.54 27.06
C LEU A 102 15.98 22.54 27.64
N ILE A 103 17.01 22.20 26.87
CA ILE A 103 18.05 21.27 27.28
C ILE A 103 18.87 21.81 28.45
N ARG A 104 19.22 23.11 28.42
CA ARG A 104 19.95 23.77 29.50
C ARG A 104 19.16 23.68 30.81
N GLU A 105 17.86 24.01 30.77
CA GLU A 105 16.99 23.92 31.94
C GLU A 105 16.87 22.49 32.47
N ILE A 106 16.74 21.49 31.59
CA ILE A 106 16.68 20.08 31.98
C ILE A 106 17.99 19.64 32.69
N LYS A 107 19.15 20.01 32.14
CA LYS A 107 20.47 19.68 32.71
C LYS A 107 20.71 20.35 34.06
N GLU A 108 20.38 21.63 34.21
CA GLU A 108 20.51 22.37 35.48
C GLU A 108 19.69 21.75 36.62
N LYS A 109 18.66 20.95 36.28
CA LYS A 109 17.82 20.24 37.24
C LYS A 109 18.25 18.80 37.52
N GLY A 110 19.42 18.40 37.02
CA GLY A 110 20.07 17.13 37.35
C GLY A 110 19.59 15.93 36.52
N ILE A 111 18.83 16.14 35.45
CA ILE A 111 18.45 15.07 34.53
C ILE A 111 19.66 14.73 33.65
N LYS A 112 20.14 13.49 33.75
CA LYS A 112 21.30 13.02 32.99
C LYS A 112 20.90 12.80 31.53
N LEU A 113 21.44 13.62 30.64
CA LEU A 113 21.29 13.45 29.20
C LEU A 113 22.54 13.90 28.46
N GLU A 114 22.71 13.35 27.27
CA GLU A 114 23.62 13.82 26.26
C GLU A 114 22.85 14.57 25.17
N TYR A 115 23.40 15.69 24.75
CA TYR A 115 22.79 16.55 23.75
C TYR A 115 23.86 16.87 22.72
N LEU A 116 23.60 16.50 21.47
CA LEU A 116 24.51 16.68 20.36
C LEU A 116 23.82 17.50 19.27
N GLU A 117 24.52 18.54 18.82
CA GLU A 117 24.05 19.43 17.78
C GLU A 117 24.78 19.16 16.48
N TYR A 118 24.01 19.09 15.41
CA TYR A 118 24.49 19.12 14.05
C TYR A 118 23.96 20.39 13.42
N PRO A 119 24.79 21.46 13.30
CA PRO A 119 24.36 22.72 12.69
C PRO A 119 23.80 22.49 11.27
N ASP A 120 24.43 21.58 10.54
CA ASP A 120 23.93 21.05 9.27
C ASP A 120 23.14 19.76 9.49
N ASN A 121 22.06 19.54 8.74
CA ASN A 121 21.25 18.34 8.86
C ASN A 121 22.07 17.06 8.58
N ALA A 122 22.33 16.26 9.61
CA ALA A 122 23.07 14.99 9.51
C ALA A 122 22.25 13.86 8.84
N GLY A 123 20.95 14.08 8.64
CA GLY A 123 20.00 13.09 8.16
C GLY A 123 19.67 12.00 9.18
N LYS A 124 18.60 11.21 8.93
CA LYS A 124 18.13 10.17 9.86
C LYS A 124 19.19 9.10 10.14
N ALA A 125 19.82 8.56 9.09
CA ALA A 125 20.86 7.54 9.23
C ALA A 125 22.06 8.05 10.05
N GLY A 126 22.48 9.30 9.83
CA GLY A 126 23.54 9.94 10.59
C GLY A 126 23.19 10.02 12.07
N SER A 127 21.99 10.53 12.39
CA SER A 127 21.52 10.65 13.78
C SER A 127 21.35 9.30 14.48
N TYR A 128 20.83 8.29 13.79
CA TYR A 128 20.76 6.92 14.32
C TYR A 128 22.16 6.45 14.72
N ASN A 129 23.14 6.56 13.82
CA ASN A 129 24.51 6.14 14.09
C ASN A 129 25.14 6.92 15.25
N THR A 130 24.86 8.22 15.37
CA THR A 130 25.33 9.00 16.52
C THR A 130 24.80 8.42 17.83
N ILE A 131 23.49 8.14 17.93
CA ILE A 131 22.89 7.51 19.12
C ILE A 131 23.56 6.16 19.45
N LEU A 132 23.78 5.32 18.43
CA LEU A 132 24.45 4.03 18.59
C LEU A 132 25.89 4.21 19.11
N ASN A 133 26.58 5.24 18.62
CA ASN A 133 27.97 5.50 18.91
C ASN A 133 28.20 6.14 20.28
N THR A 134 27.24 6.88 20.81
CA THR A 134 27.31 7.45 22.15
C THR A 134 27.40 6.38 23.23
N ASN A 135 26.73 5.22 23.02
CA ASN A 135 26.62 4.17 24.03
C ASN A 135 26.75 2.77 23.41
N ARG A 136 27.89 2.45 22.78
CA ARG A 136 28.07 1.18 22.05
C ARG A 136 27.91 -0.09 22.91
N ALA A 137 28.17 -0.01 24.21
CA ALA A 137 28.25 -1.18 25.11
C ALA A 137 26.90 -1.61 25.72
N VAL A 138 25.77 -1.02 25.32
CA VAL A 138 24.45 -1.35 25.86
C VAL A 138 23.79 -2.50 25.10
N PRO A 139 22.88 -3.27 25.73
CA PRO A 139 22.26 -4.44 25.09
C PRO A 139 21.28 -4.08 23.96
N PHE A 140 20.72 -2.86 23.99
CA PHE A 140 19.82 -2.34 22.97
C PHE A 140 19.62 -0.82 23.12
N TRP A 141 19.12 -0.18 22.08
CA TRP A 141 18.70 1.22 22.05
C TRP A 141 17.22 1.31 21.69
N LEU A 142 16.47 2.15 22.39
CA LEU A 142 15.19 2.66 21.88
C LEU A 142 15.48 3.98 21.16
N ILE A 143 15.02 4.09 19.91
CA ILE A 143 15.20 5.28 19.08
C ILE A 143 13.81 5.79 18.71
N ALA A 144 13.59 7.09 18.86
CA ALA A 144 12.34 7.75 18.54
C ALA A 144 12.55 9.11 17.87
N ASP A 145 11.58 9.53 17.06
CA ASP A 145 11.46 10.91 16.60
C ASP A 145 10.81 11.78 17.70
N ASP A 146 11.01 13.10 17.65
CA ASP A 146 10.49 14.08 18.61
C ASP A 146 8.96 14.13 18.75
N HIS A 147 8.21 13.64 17.76
CA HIS A 147 6.75 13.66 17.72
C HIS A 147 6.10 12.40 18.31
N ILE A 148 6.89 11.46 18.83
CA ILE A 148 6.39 10.26 19.50
C ILE A 148 5.88 10.60 20.90
N VAL A 149 4.74 10.02 21.27
CA VAL A 149 4.18 10.05 22.63
C VAL A 149 3.96 8.61 23.08
N PHE A 150 4.60 8.23 24.19
CA PHE A 150 4.45 6.90 24.77
C PHE A 150 3.19 6.82 25.63
N GLU A 151 2.36 5.81 25.39
CA GLU A 151 1.25 5.48 26.30
C GLU A 151 1.80 4.96 27.64
N PRO A 152 1.16 5.27 28.78
CA PRO A 152 1.58 4.77 30.08
C PRO A 152 1.79 3.25 30.10
N GLY A 153 2.94 2.81 30.59
CA GLY A 153 3.41 1.43 30.67
C GLY A 153 4.07 0.89 29.40
N SER A 154 4.01 1.62 28.28
CA SER A 154 4.56 1.13 27.00
C SER A 154 6.07 1.04 27.01
N LEU A 155 6.78 2.00 27.61
CA LEU A 155 8.24 1.93 27.71
C LEU A 155 8.71 0.74 28.56
N ALA A 156 8.00 0.43 29.65
CA ALA A 156 8.31 -0.74 30.47
C ALA A 156 8.18 -2.04 29.67
N LYS A 157 7.12 -2.18 28.88
CA LYS A 157 6.92 -3.32 27.98
C LYS A 157 8.00 -3.41 26.90
N MET A 158 8.33 -2.29 26.23
CA MET A 158 9.40 -2.25 25.24
C MET A 158 10.74 -2.70 25.86
N ALA A 159 11.08 -2.20 27.05
CA ALA A 159 12.30 -2.59 27.75
C ALA A 159 12.30 -4.08 28.11
N ALA A 160 11.17 -4.65 28.54
CA ALA A 160 11.04 -6.07 28.85
C ALA A 160 11.22 -6.97 27.61
N HIS A 161 10.57 -6.62 26.48
CA HIS A 161 10.76 -7.30 25.20
C HIS A 161 12.23 -7.24 24.77
N ALA A 162 12.82 -6.04 24.77
CA ALA A 162 14.19 -5.81 24.34
C ALA A 162 15.22 -6.58 25.16
N LYS A 163 15.07 -6.63 26.49
CA LYS A 163 15.92 -7.45 27.36
C LYS A 163 15.84 -8.93 27.01
N THR A 164 14.63 -9.43 26.78
CA THR A 164 14.39 -10.83 26.42
C THR A 164 15.03 -11.17 25.08
N PHE A 165 14.72 -10.41 24.03
CA PHE A 165 15.24 -10.68 22.68
C PHE A 165 16.75 -10.42 22.57
N SER A 166 17.30 -9.43 23.28
CA SER A 166 18.75 -9.17 23.29
C SER A 166 19.51 -10.39 23.82
N LYS A 167 19.08 -10.93 24.97
CA LYS A 167 19.68 -12.14 25.55
C LYS A 167 19.51 -13.35 24.63
N ASP A 168 18.29 -13.56 24.11
CA ASP A 168 18.02 -14.69 23.24
C ASP A 168 18.80 -14.63 21.93
N LEU A 169 19.06 -13.42 21.39
CA LEU A 169 19.84 -13.24 20.17
C LEU A 169 21.31 -13.56 20.42
N ASP A 170 21.84 -13.11 21.55
CA ASP A 170 23.22 -13.37 21.96
C ASP A 170 23.47 -14.85 22.26
N ASP A 171 22.46 -15.55 22.80
CA ASP A 171 22.49 -16.99 23.05
C ASP A 171 22.21 -17.83 21.77
N GLY A 172 21.90 -17.19 20.64
CA GLY A 172 21.49 -17.86 19.40
C GLY A 172 20.13 -18.59 19.48
N ARG A 173 19.32 -18.28 20.50
CA ARG A 173 17.98 -18.84 20.73
C ARG A 173 16.90 -18.14 19.89
N THR A 174 17.19 -16.95 19.38
CA THR A 174 16.34 -16.23 18.44
C THR A 174 17.18 -15.57 17.34
N ASN A 175 16.51 -15.19 16.26
CA ASN A 175 17.09 -14.42 15.17
C ASN A 175 16.45 -13.03 15.06
N LYS A 176 15.63 -12.63 16.04
CA LYS A 176 15.02 -11.30 16.11
C LYS A 176 16.06 -10.27 16.58
N ALA A 177 16.26 -9.21 15.80
CA ALA A 177 17.33 -8.24 15.98
C ALA A 177 16.83 -6.77 16.00
N LEU A 178 15.62 -6.52 15.49
CA LEU A 178 14.99 -5.21 15.43
C LEU A 178 13.52 -5.35 15.86
N LEU A 179 13.05 -4.48 16.76
CA LEU A 179 11.69 -4.55 17.30
C LEU A 179 10.92 -3.25 17.00
N PHE A 180 9.67 -3.36 16.56
CA PHE A 180 8.77 -2.22 16.37
C PHE A 180 7.59 -2.25 17.34
N PRO A 181 7.18 -1.12 17.92
CA PRO A 181 5.99 -1.03 18.76
C PRO A 181 4.70 -1.03 17.93
N GLY A 182 3.68 -1.76 18.40
CA GLY A 182 2.35 -1.80 17.80
C GLY A 182 2.23 -2.69 16.56
N GLU A 183 1.07 -2.58 15.88
CA GLU A 183 0.85 -3.20 14.57
C GLU A 183 1.46 -2.34 13.46
N PHE A 184 2.10 -3.00 12.50
CA PHE A 184 2.97 -2.40 11.47
C PHE A 184 2.20 -1.45 10.53
N LEU A 185 2.16 -0.15 10.81
CA LEU A 185 1.73 0.87 9.86
C LEU A 185 2.95 1.35 9.08
N PHE A 186 3.11 0.88 7.83
CA PHE A 186 4.27 1.10 6.96
C PHE A 186 4.79 2.56 6.87
N SER A 187 3.94 3.56 7.14
CA SER A 187 4.30 4.97 7.07
C SER A 187 4.94 5.55 8.34
N THR A 188 4.93 4.85 9.49
CA THR A 188 5.39 5.42 10.78
C THR A 188 6.39 4.54 11.53
N ILE A 189 6.74 3.36 11.01
CA ILE A 189 7.58 2.37 11.72
C ILE A 189 8.96 2.89 12.13
N TRP A 190 9.59 3.75 11.33
CA TRP A 190 10.95 4.25 11.60
C TRP A 190 10.97 5.49 12.51
N SER A 191 9.80 5.94 12.96
CA SER A 191 9.69 7.01 13.96
C SER A 191 9.83 6.49 15.39
N CYS A 192 9.71 5.18 15.63
CA CYS A 192 9.99 4.59 16.94
C CYS A 192 10.35 3.10 16.80
N PHE A 193 11.55 2.70 17.23
CA PHE A 193 11.98 1.31 17.15
C PHE A 193 13.06 0.96 18.20
N VAL A 194 13.16 -0.33 18.53
CA VAL A 194 14.22 -0.87 19.37
C VAL A 194 15.22 -1.64 18.53
N LEU A 195 16.48 -1.22 18.55
CA LEU A 195 17.58 -1.92 17.90
C LEU A 195 18.41 -2.70 18.92
N LEU A 196 18.58 -4.00 18.72
CA LEU A 196 19.40 -4.83 19.61
C LEU A 196 20.89 -4.69 19.27
N GLN A 197 21.78 -4.75 20.26
CA GLN A 197 23.23 -4.69 20.03
C GLN A 197 23.72 -5.79 19.09
N GLY A 198 23.12 -6.99 19.19
CA GLY A 198 23.37 -8.08 18.26
C GLY A 198 23.13 -7.67 16.81
N ALA A 199 22.11 -6.86 16.49
CA ALA A 199 21.89 -6.36 15.13
C ALA A 199 23.12 -5.60 14.62
N VAL A 200 23.55 -4.58 15.37
CA VAL A 200 24.69 -3.73 14.99
C VAL A 200 25.98 -4.54 14.86
N ARG A 201 26.20 -5.54 15.72
CA ARG A 201 27.37 -6.43 15.60
C ARG A 201 27.37 -7.27 14.32
N HIS A 202 26.21 -7.71 13.84
CA HIS A 202 26.10 -8.56 12.65
C HIS A 202 26.05 -7.77 11.35
N VAL A 203 25.33 -6.64 11.32
CA VAL A 203 25.06 -5.89 10.08
C VAL A 203 25.69 -4.51 10.02
N GLY A 204 26.28 -4.03 11.10
CA GLY A 204 26.88 -2.71 11.21
C GLY A 204 25.86 -1.59 11.45
N GLU A 205 26.35 -0.36 11.27
CA GLU A 205 25.60 0.90 11.41
C GLU A 205 24.68 1.17 10.21
N PHE A 206 23.80 2.16 10.29
CA PHE A 206 22.98 2.63 9.17
C PHE A 206 23.87 3.23 8.08
N ASP A 207 23.47 3.11 6.82
CA ASP A 207 24.24 3.68 5.71
C ASP A 207 23.92 5.17 5.57
N THR A 208 24.87 6.02 5.95
CA THR A 208 24.72 7.48 5.92
C THR A 208 24.68 8.07 4.52
N ASN A 209 24.83 7.25 3.47
CA ASN A 209 24.54 7.69 2.12
C ASN A 209 23.04 7.93 1.90
N PHE A 210 22.16 7.31 2.70
CA PHE A 210 20.74 7.67 2.71
C PHE A 210 20.54 8.97 3.47
N TRP A 211 20.41 10.06 2.72
CA TRP A 211 20.31 11.42 3.24
C TRP A 211 19.31 12.26 2.42
N PRO A 212 18.55 13.19 3.04
CA PRO A 212 18.49 13.44 4.48
C PRO A 212 17.60 12.44 5.23
N ASP A 213 16.70 11.77 4.52
CA ASP A 213 15.77 10.75 5.00
C ASP A 213 15.34 9.92 3.79
N GLY A 214 14.88 8.70 4.01
CA GLY A 214 14.31 7.80 3.02
C GLY A 214 15.23 6.63 2.66
N HIS A 215 14.73 5.42 2.96
CA HIS A 215 15.31 4.11 2.62
C HIS A 215 16.50 3.64 3.48
N GLU A 216 17.01 4.44 4.42
CA GLU A 216 17.99 3.98 5.42
C GLU A 216 17.44 2.83 6.27
N GLY A 217 16.18 2.93 6.68
CA GLY A 217 15.49 1.87 7.38
C GLY A 217 15.36 0.60 6.53
N TYR A 218 14.87 0.74 5.30
CA TYR A 218 14.73 -0.40 4.37
C TYR A 218 16.08 -1.08 4.08
N ASP A 219 17.15 -0.30 3.92
CA ASP A 219 18.52 -0.80 3.75
C ASP A 219 18.96 -1.65 4.94
N TYR A 220 18.66 -1.19 6.14
CA TYR A 220 18.99 -1.90 7.36
C TYR A 220 18.28 -3.26 7.43
N ILE A 221 16.98 -3.31 7.10
CA ILE A 221 16.23 -4.58 7.11
C ILE A 221 16.76 -5.54 6.04
N VAL A 222 17.08 -5.05 4.83
CA VAL A 222 17.70 -5.89 3.78
C VAL A 222 19.01 -6.52 4.28
N ARG A 223 19.84 -5.76 4.98
CA ARG A 223 21.07 -6.28 5.60
C ARG A 223 20.80 -7.30 6.69
N LEU A 224 19.84 -7.06 7.58
CA LEU A 224 19.42 -8.02 8.61
C LEU A 224 19.04 -9.34 7.98
N SER A 225 18.16 -9.30 6.98
CA SER A 225 17.65 -10.50 6.34
C SER A 225 18.73 -11.29 5.59
N ARG A 226 19.70 -10.61 4.96
CA ARG A 226 20.87 -11.28 4.34
C ARG A 226 21.77 -11.99 5.36
N MET A 227 21.74 -11.57 6.62
CA MET A 227 22.41 -12.25 7.74
C MET A 227 21.51 -13.28 8.44
N GLY A 228 20.31 -13.55 7.92
CA GLY A 228 19.34 -14.45 8.56
C GLY A 228 18.74 -13.88 9.85
N LEU A 229 18.80 -12.56 10.04
CA LEU A 229 18.21 -11.83 11.15
C LEU A 229 16.89 -11.17 10.77
N TRP A 230 16.08 -10.86 11.77
CA TRP A 230 14.65 -10.64 11.59
C TRP A 230 14.10 -9.50 12.44
N VAL A 231 12.99 -8.95 11.95
CA VAL A 231 12.17 -7.96 12.64
C VAL A 231 11.08 -8.65 13.48
N GLN A 232 10.68 -8.02 14.58
CA GLN A 232 9.59 -8.46 15.43
C GLN A 232 8.69 -7.27 15.83
N ASN A 233 7.37 -7.48 15.83
CA ASN A 233 6.43 -6.48 16.33
C ASN A 233 6.07 -6.75 17.80
N MET A 234 5.90 -5.68 18.57
CA MET A 234 5.44 -5.70 19.96
C MET A 234 3.98 -5.23 19.99
N THR A 235 3.06 -6.14 19.70
CA THR A 235 1.62 -5.85 19.51
C THR A 235 0.90 -5.40 20.79
N ASP A 236 1.53 -5.60 21.95
CA ASP A 236 1.04 -5.18 23.27
C ASP A 236 1.54 -3.79 23.69
N VAL A 237 2.27 -3.10 22.81
CA VAL A 237 2.85 -1.77 23.02
C VAL A 237 2.13 -0.75 22.14
N ALA A 238 1.75 0.39 22.73
CA ALA A 238 1.10 1.48 22.02
C ALA A 238 1.97 2.75 22.02
N VAL A 239 2.08 3.38 20.87
CA VAL A 239 2.72 4.69 20.68
C VAL A 239 1.84 5.55 19.81
N HIS A 240 1.80 6.85 20.11
CA HIS A 240 1.08 7.83 19.31
C HIS A 240 2.07 8.74 18.56
N VAL A 241 1.78 8.96 17.29
CA VAL A 241 2.44 9.99 16.48
C VAL A 241 1.61 11.26 16.67
N SER A 242 2.21 12.30 17.23
CA SER A 242 1.55 13.60 17.33
C SER A 242 1.38 14.17 15.93
N ASP A 243 0.15 14.55 15.54
CA ASP A 243 -0.15 15.10 14.23
C ASP A 243 0.77 16.29 13.90
N THR A 244 1.75 16.07 13.01
CA THR A 244 2.45 17.15 12.31
C THR A 244 1.60 17.51 11.11
N LYS A 245 1.04 18.72 11.06
CA LYS A 245 0.37 19.14 9.84
C LYS A 245 1.43 19.33 8.75
N PRO A 246 1.16 18.99 7.48
CA PRO A 246 2.11 19.21 6.38
C PRO A 246 2.60 20.66 6.30
N GLU A 247 1.72 21.60 6.68
CA GLU A 247 1.94 23.04 6.76
C GLU A 247 2.91 23.48 7.88
N ASP A 248 3.26 22.59 8.82
CA ASP A 248 4.26 22.83 9.87
C ASP A 248 5.69 22.45 9.44
N VAL A 249 5.85 21.87 8.25
CA VAL A 249 7.16 21.51 7.69
C VAL A 249 7.68 22.71 6.91
N SER A 250 8.88 23.21 7.26
CA SER A 250 9.42 24.39 6.59
C SER A 250 9.48 24.16 5.07
N PRO A 251 9.24 25.21 4.24
CA PRO A 251 9.34 25.09 2.78
C PRO A 251 10.69 24.53 2.32
N GLU A 252 11.75 24.77 3.09
CA GLU A 252 13.09 24.25 2.82
C GLU A 252 13.20 22.73 3.07
N ILE A 253 12.56 22.20 4.12
CA ILE A 253 12.48 20.74 4.34
C ILE A 253 11.57 20.09 3.32
N GLN A 254 10.41 20.69 2.99
CA GLN A 254 9.55 20.18 1.92
C GLN A 254 10.30 20.19 0.58
N TYR A 255 11.06 21.25 0.30
CA TYR A 255 11.88 21.38 -0.90
C TYR A 255 13.06 20.38 -0.92
N GLN A 256 13.70 20.14 0.22
CA GLN A 256 14.73 19.10 0.37
C GLN A 256 14.10 17.71 0.16
N GLN A 257 12.99 17.39 0.81
CA GLN A 257 12.26 16.12 0.63
C GLN A 257 11.79 15.92 -0.82
N GLN A 258 11.28 16.96 -1.48
CA GLN A 258 10.84 16.93 -2.88
C GLN A 258 12.00 16.81 -3.87
N ARG A 259 13.18 17.37 -3.56
CA ARG A 259 14.39 17.23 -4.40
C ARG A 259 15.15 15.92 -4.17
N HIS A 260 14.90 15.22 -3.07
CA HIS A 260 15.67 14.07 -2.64
C HIS A 260 14.88 12.76 -2.69
N GLU A 261 14.29 12.47 -3.86
CA GLU A 261 14.02 11.09 -4.30
C GLU A 261 15.28 10.20 -4.31
N ASN A 262 16.48 10.78 -4.07
CA ASN A 262 17.82 10.17 -4.06
C ASN A 262 17.96 8.84 -3.30
N GLY A 263 17.25 8.67 -2.17
CA GLY A 263 17.31 7.42 -1.41
C GLY A 263 16.86 6.23 -2.25
N ARG A 264 15.87 6.41 -3.12
CA ARG A 264 15.32 5.32 -3.94
C ARG A 264 16.26 4.88 -5.08
N PRO A 265 16.84 5.76 -5.91
CA PRO A 265 17.89 5.38 -6.86
C PRO A 265 19.11 4.75 -6.19
N TYR A 266 19.59 5.29 -5.06
CA TYR A 266 20.74 4.72 -4.36
C TYR A 266 20.43 3.32 -3.79
N PHE A 267 19.27 3.16 -3.14
CA PHE A 267 18.78 1.86 -2.69
C PHE A 267 18.73 0.85 -3.84
N ALA A 268 18.23 1.29 -5.01
CA ALA A 268 18.15 0.46 -6.21
C ALA A 268 19.49 0.10 -6.83
N LEU A 269 20.46 1.01 -6.79
CA LEU A 269 21.82 0.73 -7.23
C LEU A 269 22.53 -0.23 -6.25
N LYS A 270 22.36 -0.03 -4.94
CA LYS A 270 23.02 -0.81 -3.89
C LYS A 270 22.54 -2.27 -3.85
N TRP A 271 21.23 -2.49 -3.93
CA TRP A 271 20.63 -3.83 -3.82
C TRP A 271 20.23 -4.42 -5.17
N GLY A 272 20.24 -3.62 -6.24
CA GLY A 272 19.78 -4.01 -7.57
C GLY A 272 18.26 -3.90 -7.72
N HIS A 273 17.81 -3.63 -8.95
CA HIS A 273 16.37 -3.47 -9.25
C HIS A 273 15.54 -4.72 -8.92
N ALA A 274 16.12 -5.92 -8.90
CA ALA A 274 15.39 -7.14 -8.54
C ALA A 274 15.10 -7.23 -7.04
N GLU A 275 15.95 -6.64 -6.18
CA GLU A 275 15.77 -6.63 -4.73
C GLU A 275 14.91 -5.43 -4.29
N THR A 276 14.89 -4.34 -5.06
CA THR A 276 13.97 -3.20 -4.81
C THR A 276 12.49 -3.52 -4.96
N VAL A 277 12.18 -4.62 -5.65
CA VAL A 277 10.80 -5.09 -5.84
C VAL A 277 10.43 -6.14 -4.77
N GLY A 278 11.42 -6.61 -4.02
CA GLY A 278 11.25 -7.50 -2.87
C GLY A 278 11.40 -6.77 -1.54
N VAL A 279 10.80 -5.58 -1.41
CA VAL A 279 10.62 -4.99 -0.07
C VAL A 279 9.67 -5.92 0.68
N PHE A 280 10.25 -6.74 1.57
CA PHE A 280 9.67 -7.66 2.54
C PHE A 280 8.24 -8.17 2.26
N ASP A 281 8.14 -9.47 2.00
CA ASP A 281 6.98 -10.21 2.45
C ASP A 281 7.00 -10.22 4.01
N MET A 282 5.83 -10.14 4.65
CA MET A 282 5.65 -10.00 6.11
C MET A 282 6.21 -11.14 6.98
N GLU A 283 6.79 -12.18 6.37
CA GLU A 283 7.46 -13.29 7.03
C GLU A 283 8.88 -13.53 6.49
N GLY A 284 9.46 -12.52 5.81
CA GLY A 284 10.87 -12.35 5.41
C GLY A 284 11.53 -13.52 4.67
N HIS A 285 10.77 -14.23 3.85
CA HIS A 285 11.36 -15.16 2.91
C HIS A 285 11.92 -14.39 1.68
N TRP A 286 13.22 -14.54 1.44
CA TRP A 286 13.83 -14.10 0.18
C TRP A 286 13.37 -14.99 -0.97
N ASN A 287 12.63 -14.43 -1.93
CA ASN A 287 12.28 -15.14 -3.15
C ASN A 287 13.50 -15.21 -4.10
N GLN A 288 14.21 -16.34 -4.10
CA GLN A 288 15.49 -16.55 -4.80
C GLN A 288 15.44 -16.58 -6.35
N ARG A 289 14.38 -16.09 -7.01
CA ARG A 289 14.15 -16.37 -8.45
C ARG A 289 14.69 -15.39 -9.48
N CYS A 290 15.47 -14.36 -9.11
CA CYS A 290 16.10 -13.46 -10.09
C CYS A 290 17.63 -13.65 -10.16
N LYS A 291 18.07 -14.73 -10.80
CA LYS A 291 19.46 -14.87 -11.26
C LYS A 291 19.53 -14.88 -12.79
N ARG A 292 19.71 -13.68 -13.38
CA ARG A 292 20.62 -13.37 -14.51
C ARG A 292 20.09 -12.26 -15.44
N ARG A 293 21.02 -11.38 -15.79
CA ARG A 293 21.04 -10.40 -16.91
C ARG A 293 20.21 -9.13 -16.75
N VAL A 294 20.77 -8.11 -16.07
CA VAL A 294 20.66 -6.70 -16.50
C VAL A 294 21.85 -5.90 -15.92
N CYS A 295 22.97 -5.79 -16.65
CA CYS A 295 24.03 -4.82 -16.34
C CYS A 295 24.69 -4.32 -17.63
N GLU A 296 23.95 -3.76 -18.60
CA GLU A 296 24.60 -3.21 -19.81
C GLU A 296 24.06 -1.86 -20.32
N SER A 297 23.10 -1.18 -19.67
CA SER A 297 22.58 0.07 -20.26
C SER A 297 22.07 1.18 -19.34
N ALA A 298 22.41 1.19 -18.04
CA ALA A 298 22.11 2.35 -17.19
C ALA A 298 23.30 3.32 -17.22
N THR A 299 23.10 4.49 -17.82
CA THR A 299 24.03 5.63 -17.69
C THR A 299 24.10 6.03 -16.21
N PRO A 300 25.30 6.20 -15.62
CA PRO A 300 25.42 6.54 -14.21
C PRO A 300 24.89 7.97 -13.99
N VAL A 301 23.78 8.11 -13.28
CA VAL A 301 23.45 9.39 -12.65
C VAL A 301 24.48 9.57 -11.54
N LEU A 302 25.30 10.61 -11.65
CA LEU A 302 26.34 10.94 -10.67
C LEU A 302 25.67 11.27 -9.32
N TYR A 303 25.74 10.31 -8.40
CA TYR A 303 25.33 10.48 -7.01
C TYR A 303 26.28 11.45 -6.31
N ARG A 304 25.74 12.47 -5.63
CA ARG A 304 26.51 13.39 -4.79
C ARG A 304 25.80 13.54 -3.45
N THR A 305 26.39 12.98 -2.39
CA THR A 305 26.08 13.34 -1.00
C THR A 305 27.02 14.47 -0.55
N PRO A 306 26.68 15.23 0.50
CA PRO A 306 27.63 16.15 1.14
C PRO A 306 28.81 15.42 1.80
N PHE A 307 28.70 14.12 2.04
CA PHE A 307 29.73 13.28 2.69
C PHE A 307 30.60 12.48 1.74
N ASN A 308 30.63 12.84 0.45
CA ASN A 308 31.34 12.08 -0.58
C ASN A 308 32.87 12.23 -0.42
N ASP A 309 33.47 11.45 0.48
CA ASP A 309 34.89 11.13 0.41
C ASP A 309 35.08 10.22 -0.81
N ALA A 310 35.79 10.73 -1.83
CA ALA A 310 36.06 10.05 -3.09
C ALA A 310 36.80 8.70 -2.95
N LYS A 311 37.11 8.27 -1.72
CA LYS A 311 37.76 7.01 -1.40
C LYS A 311 36.83 5.82 -1.12
N LEU A 312 35.53 6.04 -0.91
CA LEU A 312 34.56 4.94 -0.74
C LEU A 312 33.81 4.68 -2.04
N SER A 313 34.55 4.35 -3.10
CA SER A 313 33.98 3.68 -4.26
C SER A 313 33.52 2.27 -3.86
N VAL A 314 32.47 1.78 -4.51
CA VAL A 314 31.80 0.46 -4.36
C VAL A 314 32.76 -0.76 -4.46
N THR A 315 34.06 -0.55 -4.58
CA THR A 315 35.13 -1.56 -4.53
C THR A 315 35.41 -2.13 -3.14
N TYR A 316 34.88 -1.58 -2.04
CA TYR A 316 35.25 -2.03 -0.68
C TYR A 316 34.52 -3.29 -0.15
N TYR A 317 33.71 -3.97 -0.97
CA TYR A 317 33.09 -5.25 -0.61
C TYR A 317 33.41 -6.41 -1.58
N ASN A 318 34.46 -6.26 -2.41
CA ASN A 318 34.90 -7.28 -3.36
C ASN A 318 36.35 -7.77 -3.15
N ALA A 319 36.76 -7.95 -1.89
CA ALA A 319 38.04 -8.57 -1.58
C ALA A 319 37.95 -9.51 -0.36
N ASP A 320 37.80 -10.82 -0.63
CA ASP A 320 38.92 -11.71 -0.32
C ASP A 320 39.06 -12.77 -1.43
N GLN A 321 40.22 -12.72 -2.07
CA GLN A 321 40.64 -13.42 -3.29
C GLN A 321 41.47 -14.68 -3.02
N GLU A 322 41.77 -15.03 -1.76
CA GLU A 322 42.63 -16.18 -1.45
C GLU A 322 41.90 -17.53 -1.42
N TYR A 323 40.57 -17.56 -1.27
CA TYR A 323 39.78 -18.80 -1.22
C TYR A 323 39.74 -19.60 -2.54
N ARG A 324 40.06 -18.97 -3.69
CA ARG A 324 40.21 -19.68 -4.98
C ARG A 324 41.64 -20.14 -5.29
N LYS A 325 42.65 -19.73 -4.52
CA LYS A 325 44.05 -19.85 -4.96
C LYS A 325 44.75 -21.18 -4.67
N CYS A 326 44.19 -22.14 -3.93
CA CYS A 326 44.88 -23.43 -3.75
C CYS A 326 44.02 -24.69 -3.56
N VAL A 327 42.73 -24.50 -3.36
CA VAL A 327 41.73 -25.56 -3.19
C VAL A 327 41.36 -26.06 -4.60
N TYR A 328 42.00 -27.07 -5.19
CA TYR A 328 42.60 -28.24 -4.56
C TYR A 328 43.69 -28.83 -5.47
N ARG A 329 44.98 -28.56 -5.17
CA ARG A 329 46.02 -29.60 -4.95
C ARG A 329 47.44 -29.02 -4.98
N GLY A 330 48.02 -28.94 -3.77
CA GLY A 330 49.40 -29.31 -3.46
C GLY A 330 50.54 -28.47 -4.05
N PRO A 331 51.75 -28.54 -3.48
CA PRO A 331 52.88 -27.75 -3.93
C PRO A 331 53.40 -28.28 -5.28
N GLY A 332 52.86 -27.76 -6.37
CA GLY A 332 53.32 -27.95 -7.74
C GLY A 332 53.06 -26.68 -8.56
N PRO A 333 53.85 -26.40 -9.61
CA PRO A 333 53.77 -25.13 -10.33
C PRO A 333 52.52 -25.06 -11.23
N CYS A 334 51.79 -23.95 -11.12
CA CYS A 334 50.54 -23.67 -11.82
C CYS A 334 50.75 -23.51 -13.35
N ARG A 335 50.09 -24.33 -14.18
CA ARG A 335 50.06 -24.24 -15.65
C ARG A 335 48.64 -23.90 -16.13
N TYR A 336 48.37 -22.65 -16.50
CA TYR A 336 47.20 -22.30 -17.29
C TYR A 336 47.59 -21.26 -18.36
N ASP A 337 47.47 -21.65 -19.63
CA ASP A 337 47.72 -20.80 -20.81
C ASP A 337 46.38 -20.31 -21.38
N VAL A 338 46.25 -18.99 -21.42
CA VAL A 338 45.06 -18.23 -21.85
C VAL A 338 44.88 -18.17 -23.37
N SER A 339 45.78 -18.74 -24.18
CA SER A 339 45.75 -18.69 -25.64
C SER A 339 44.65 -19.51 -26.35
N ARG A 340 43.87 -20.32 -25.61
CA ARG A 340 42.90 -21.30 -26.19
C ARG A 340 41.41 -20.96 -26.06
N LEU A 341 41.02 -19.72 -25.74
CA LEU A 341 39.60 -19.33 -25.76
C LEU A 341 39.14 -18.89 -27.17
N PRO A 342 37.98 -19.38 -27.68
CA PRO A 342 37.53 -19.09 -29.04
C PRO A 342 37.06 -17.64 -29.18
N ARG A 343 37.55 -16.96 -30.23
CA ARG A 343 37.09 -15.61 -30.60
C ARG A 343 35.80 -15.68 -31.44
N PRO A 344 34.84 -14.76 -31.26
CA PRO A 344 33.65 -14.71 -32.09
C PRO A 344 34.01 -14.30 -33.53
N GLN A 345 33.55 -15.08 -34.52
CA GLN A 345 33.58 -14.68 -35.93
C GLN A 345 32.45 -13.69 -36.22
N ALA A 346 32.79 -12.63 -36.97
CA ALA A 346 31.82 -11.68 -37.51
C ALA A 346 31.05 -12.30 -38.70
N VAL A 347 29.74 -12.08 -38.76
CA VAL A 347 28.87 -12.50 -39.86
C VAL A 347 28.77 -11.38 -40.90
N PRO A 348 28.89 -11.65 -42.22
CA PRO A 348 28.77 -10.62 -43.27
C PRO A 348 27.31 -10.35 -43.66
N PRO A 349 27.02 -9.17 -44.24
CA PRO A 349 25.65 -8.77 -44.59
C PRO A 349 25.25 -9.27 -46.00
N GLY A 350 24.11 -9.96 -46.10
CA GLY A 350 23.43 -10.15 -47.39
C GLY A 350 22.56 -11.41 -47.53
N SER A 351 21.35 -11.20 -48.07
CA SER A 351 20.37 -12.16 -48.62
C SER A 351 19.45 -12.93 -47.67
N PHE A 352 18.28 -12.36 -47.41
CA PHE A 352 17.02 -13.12 -47.33
C PHE A 352 15.95 -12.36 -48.11
N ASP A 353 16.05 -12.46 -49.44
CA ASP A 353 14.88 -12.31 -50.31
C ASP A 353 14.02 -13.56 -50.17
N GLY A 354 12.71 -13.38 -49.96
CA GLY A 354 11.72 -14.43 -50.22
C GLY A 354 10.95 -14.98 -49.02
N ILE A 355 10.21 -14.13 -48.30
CA ILE A 355 8.92 -14.55 -47.71
C ILE A 355 7.88 -13.50 -48.09
N ARG A 356 7.09 -13.81 -49.12
CA ARG A 356 5.87 -13.06 -49.48
C ARG A 356 4.87 -13.21 -48.33
N TRP A 357 4.58 -12.10 -47.66
CA TRP A 357 3.37 -11.97 -46.85
C TRP A 357 2.15 -12.09 -47.77
N ILE A 358 1.36 -13.15 -47.58
CA ILE A 358 -0.01 -13.20 -48.09
C ILE A 358 -0.86 -12.46 -47.05
N PRO A 359 -1.51 -11.33 -47.39
CA PRO A 359 -2.49 -10.72 -46.50
C PRO A 359 -3.65 -11.71 -46.37
N SER A 360 -3.87 -12.22 -45.15
CA SER A 360 -5.14 -12.85 -44.80
C SER A 360 -6.22 -11.77 -44.93
N ALA A 361 -6.91 -11.76 -46.07
CA ALA A 361 -8.15 -11.03 -46.24
C ALA A 361 -9.12 -11.49 -45.15
N ALA A 362 -9.26 -10.68 -44.10
CA ALA A 362 -10.31 -10.83 -43.12
C ALA A 362 -11.63 -10.85 -43.90
N LYS A 363 -12.32 -11.99 -43.88
CA LYS A 363 -13.69 -12.08 -44.38
C LYS A 363 -14.49 -11.03 -43.60
N LYS A 364 -14.96 -10.00 -44.29
CA LYS A 364 -15.97 -9.06 -43.76
C LYS A 364 -17.14 -9.90 -43.25
N GLN A 365 -17.31 -9.93 -41.94
CA GLN A 365 -18.61 -10.27 -41.35
C GLN A 365 -19.62 -9.19 -41.78
N PRO A 366 -20.89 -9.57 -41.99
CA PRO A 366 -21.89 -8.66 -42.53
C PRO A 366 -22.07 -7.44 -41.61
N ASP A 367 -22.41 -6.31 -42.23
CA ASP A 367 -22.64 -5.02 -41.59
C ASP A 367 -23.64 -5.13 -40.43
N ILE A 368 -23.11 -5.26 -39.21
CA ILE A 368 -23.85 -5.09 -37.95
C ILE A 368 -23.56 -3.66 -37.50
N GLU A 369 -24.60 -2.89 -37.16
CA GLU A 369 -24.43 -1.53 -36.63
C GLU A 369 -23.34 -1.47 -35.54
N PRO A 370 -22.57 -0.38 -35.44
CA PRO A 370 -21.57 -0.20 -34.39
C PRO A 370 -22.22 -0.39 -33.03
N GLN A 371 -21.76 -1.41 -32.31
CA GLN A 371 -22.42 -1.85 -31.09
C GLN A 371 -21.58 -1.49 -29.87
N LYS A 372 -22.22 -0.84 -28.89
CA LYS A 372 -21.57 -0.49 -27.62
C LYS A 372 -21.16 -1.74 -26.85
N ARG A 373 -19.86 -1.97 -26.69
CA ARG A 373 -19.31 -3.08 -25.91
C ARG A 373 -19.17 -2.75 -24.43
N PHE A 374 -19.07 -1.48 -24.06
CA PHE A 374 -18.76 -1.07 -22.69
C PHE A 374 -19.86 -0.19 -22.09
N VAL A 375 -20.04 -0.28 -20.77
CA VAL A 375 -20.80 0.72 -20.01
C VAL A 375 -20.02 1.13 -18.77
N TYR A 376 -19.76 2.42 -18.64
CA TYR A 376 -19.22 3.02 -17.43
C TYR A 376 -20.36 3.41 -16.48
N LEU A 377 -20.28 2.92 -15.25
CA LEU A 377 -21.24 3.08 -14.17
C LEU A 377 -20.61 3.97 -13.12
N VAL A 378 -20.75 5.28 -13.32
CA VAL A 378 -20.09 6.32 -12.54
C VAL A 378 -20.98 6.74 -11.38
N GLN A 379 -20.47 6.69 -10.16
CA GLN A 379 -21.21 7.10 -8.96
C GLN A 379 -20.51 8.27 -8.27
N GLY A 380 -21.23 9.34 -7.97
CA GLY A 380 -20.65 10.52 -7.35
C GLY A 380 -21.64 11.38 -6.58
N ALA A 381 -21.14 12.31 -5.79
CA ALA A 381 -22.00 13.30 -5.11
C ALA A 381 -22.75 14.18 -6.14
N ARG A 382 -22.09 14.49 -7.25
CA ARG A 382 -22.55 15.32 -8.38
C ARG A 382 -21.90 14.83 -9.67
N VAL A 383 -22.44 15.24 -10.81
CA VAL A 383 -21.76 15.05 -12.10
C VAL A 383 -20.56 15.97 -12.14
N ARG A 384 -19.42 15.47 -12.61
CA ARG A 384 -18.20 16.26 -12.76
C ARG A 384 -17.49 15.91 -14.05
N VAL A 385 -16.71 16.85 -14.56
CA VAL A 385 -15.81 16.59 -15.68
C VAL A 385 -14.65 15.76 -15.14
N MET A 386 -14.46 14.57 -15.73
CA MET A 386 -13.31 13.71 -15.41
C MET A 386 -12.04 14.28 -16.04
N ASP A 387 -10.88 13.98 -15.46
CA ASP A 387 -9.58 14.25 -16.08
C ASP A 387 -8.77 12.95 -16.22
N PRO A 388 -8.52 12.45 -17.45
CA PRO A 388 -9.05 12.99 -18.70
C PRO A 388 -10.56 12.81 -18.81
N PRO A 389 -11.24 13.58 -19.68
CA PRO A 389 -12.69 13.47 -19.85
C PRO A 389 -13.14 12.09 -20.33
N LEU A 390 -14.17 11.55 -19.67
CA LEU A 390 -14.87 10.34 -20.06
C LEU A 390 -16.15 10.72 -20.82
N TYR A 391 -16.15 10.47 -22.13
CA TYR A 391 -17.29 10.70 -23.00
C TYR A 391 -17.93 9.39 -23.45
N GLU A 392 -19.23 9.43 -23.74
CA GLU A 392 -19.87 8.38 -24.55
C GLU A 392 -19.19 8.29 -25.92
N SER A 393 -19.17 7.09 -26.49
CA SER A 393 -18.67 6.85 -27.84
C SER A 393 -19.57 5.84 -28.55
N GLU A 394 -19.23 5.50 -29.80
CA GLU A 394 -19.89 4.41 -30.53
C GLU A 394 -19.73 3.06 -29.82
N ASP A 395 -18.72 2.92 -28.96
CA ASP A 395 -18.37 1.67 -28.30
C ASP A 395 -18.71 1.64 -26.79
N ARG A 396 -19.05 2.78 -26.20
CA ARG A 396 -19.39 2.85 -24.78
C ARG A 396 -20.54 3.79 -24.43
N ASP A 397 -21.28 3.39 -23.41
CA ASP A 397 -22.20 4.24 -22.66
C ASP A 397 -21.56 4.71 -21.35
N VAL A 398 -22.01 5.87 -20.85
CA VAL A 398 -21.57 6.42 -19.56
C VAL A 398 -22.81 6.81 -18.77
N LEU A 399 -23.13 6.04 -17.73
CA LEU A 399 -24.25 6.28 -16.83
C LEU A 399 -23.73 6.89 -15.53
N TRP A 400 -24.25 8.08 -15.19
CA TRP A 400 -23.95 8.73 -13.93
C TRP A 400 -25.09 8.56 -12.94
N LEU A 401 -24.73 8.12 -11.73
CA LEU A 401 -25.57 8.22 -10.56
C LEU A 401 -25.07 9.33 -9.67
N THR A 402 -25.99 10.22 -9.28
CA THR A 402 -25.74 11.20 -8.24
C THR A 402 -26.60 10.95 -7.00
N TYR A 403 -26.01 11.17 -5.82
CA TYR A 403 -26.70 10.94 -4.53
C TYR A 403 -26.80 12.18 -3.63
N ARG A 404 -26.09 13.27 -3.95
CA ARG A 404 -26.15 14.54 -3.20
C ARG A 404 -26.75 15.69 -3.99
N GLU A 405 -26.33 15.87 -5.24
CA GLU A 405 -26.87 16.89 -6.15
C GLU A 405 -27.60 16.22 -7.31
N LYS A 406 -28.84 16.61 -7.58
CA LYS A 406 -29.60 16.08 -8.71
C LYS A 406 -28.94 16.54 -10.00
N GLY A 407 -28.47 15.61 -10.82
CA GLY A 407 -27.80 15.94 -12.08
C GLY A 407 -27.38 14.75 -12.94
N GLY A 408 -27.12 13.58 -12.35
CA GLY A 408 -26.85 12.36 -13.13
C GLY A 408 -28.10 11.81 -13.81
N GLN A 409 -27.90 10.94 -14.81
CA GLN A 409 -29.01 10.21 -15.45
C GLN A 409 -29.79 9.36 -14.43
N VAL A 410 -29.12 8.93 -13.36
CA VAL A 410 -29.72 8.26 -12.22
C VAL A 410 -29.62 9.15 -10.98
N TRP A 411 -30.75 9.56 -10.42
CA TRP A 411 -30.80 10.29 -9.16
C TRP A 411 -31.22 9.34 -8.04
N TYR A 412 -30.33 9.08 -7.09
CA TYR A 412 -30.63 8.17 -5.98
C TYR A 412 -30.15 8.72 -4.63
N PRO A 413 -30.91 9.67 -4.05
CA PRO A 413 -30.51 10.35 -2.82
C PRO A 413 -30.49 9.40 -1.62
N LYS A 414 -29.58 9.67 -0.68
CA LYS A 414 -29.42 8.91 0.59
C LYS A 414 -29.12 7.42 0.40
N SER A 415 -28.76 7.00 -0.81
CA SER A 415 -28.28 5.64 -1.06
C SER A 415 -26.93 5.42 -0.38
N SER A 416 -26.70 4.19 0.08
CA SER A 416 -25.34 3.74 0.40
C SER A 416 -24.51 3.67 -0.88
N TRP A 417 -23.19 3.53 -0.71
CA TRP A 417 -22.30 3.30 -1.85
C TRP A 417 -22.77 2.08 -2.67
N THR A 418 -23.02 0.95 -2.01
CA THR A 418 -23.44 -0.31 -2.63
C THR A 418 -24.80 -0.23 -3.32
N GLN A 419 -25.78 0.41 -2.69
CA GLN A 419 -27.12 0.63 -3.27
C GLN A 419 -27.04 1.45 -4.55
N GLY A 420 -26.17 2.47 -4.58
CA GLY A 420 -25.90 3.24 -5.80
C GLY A 420 -25.35 2.36 -6.93
N ARG A 421 -24.36 1.50 -6.64
CA ARG A 421 -23.77 0.58 -7.63
C ARG A 421 -24.81 -0.38 -8.20
N ASN A 422 -25.64 -0.98 -7.34
CA ASN A 422 -26.72 -1.87 -7.78
C ASN A 422 -27.76 -1.12 -8.62
N ARG A 423 -28.09 0.13 -8.27
CA ARG A 423 -29.02 0.96 -9.04
C ARG A 423 -28.48 1.34 -10.41
N LEU A 424 -27.18 1.61 -10.52
CA LEU A 424 -26.50 1.81 -11.81
C LEU A 424 -26.53 0.54 -12.67
N LEU A 425 -26.28 -0.62 -12.06
CA LEU A 425 -26.34 -1.90 -12.76
C LEU A 425 -27.75 -2.16 -13.32
N ASP A 426 -28.80 -1.92 -12.52
CA ASP A 426 -30.19 -2.03 -12.99
C ASP A 426 -30.46 -1.11 -14.19
N ALA A 427 -29.98 0.15 -14.16
CA ALA A 427 -30.14 1.09 -15.25
C ALA A 427 -29.41 0.63 -16.53
N ALA A 428 -28.20 0.08 -16.38
CA ALA A 428 -27.46 -0.49 -17.49
C ALA A 428 -28.14 -1.74 -18.07
N MET A 429 -28.71 -2.61 -17.23
CA MET A 429 -29.46 -3.77 -17.72
C MET A 429 -30.72 -3.39 -18.49
N ALA A 430 -31.41 -2.33 -18.07
CA ALA A 430 -32.59 -1.81 -18.77
C ALA A 430 -32.24 -1.33 -20.19
N LYS A 431 -31.04 -0.79 -20.40
CA LYS A 431 -30.50 -0.50 -21.75
C LYS A 431 -30.07 -1.79 -22.47
N ALA A 432 -29.31 -2.64 -21.79
CA ALA A 432 -28.71 -3.85 -22.36
C ALA A 432 -29.73 -4.83 -22.94
N VAL A 433 -30.90 -4.99 -22.31
CA VAL A 433 -31.96 -5.90 -22.78
C VAL A 433 -32.59 -5.47 -24.12
N GLN A 434 -32.42 -4.21 -24.51
CA GLN A 434 -32.88 -3.69 -25.80
C GLN A 434 -31.85 -3.94 -26.93
N MET A 435 -30.65 -4.45 -26.59
CA MET A 435 -29.56 -4.63 -27.54
C MET A 435 -29.60 -6.04 -28.17
N PRO A 436 -29.41 -6.16 -29.50
CA PRO A 436 -29.61 -7.43 -30.22
C PRO A 436 -28.59 -8.54 -29.88
N ASN A 437 -27.45 -8.20 -29.27
CA ASN A 437 -26.37 -9.13 -28.90
C ASN A 437 -26.37 -9.55 -27.41
N GLY A 438 -27.45 -9.22 -26.69
CA GLY A 438 -27.57 -9.41 -25.25
C GLY A 438 -26.65 -8.53 -24.42
N GLY A 439 -26.54 -7.25 -24.79
CA GLY A 439 -26.00 -6.19 -23.93
C GLY A 439 -24.51 -5.91 -24.06
N TYR A 440 -24.00 -5.13 -23.10
CA TYR A 440 -22.59 -4.78 -22.99
C TYR A 440 -21.73 -6.02 -22.71
N LEU A 441 -20.51 -6.04 -23.22
CA LEU A 441 -19.49 -7.03 -22.89
C LEU A 441 -18.96 -6.82 -21.46
N TYR A 442 -18.78 -5.56 -21.05
CA TYR A 442 -18.25 -5.19 -19.74
C TYR A 442 -19.08 -4.10 -19.06
N TYR A 443 -19.29 -4.29 -17.75
CA TYR A 443 -19.88 -3.33 -16.83
C TYR A 443 -18.77 -2.76 -15.95
N ILE A 444 -18.44 -1.48 -16.12
CA ILE A 444 -17.26 -0.84 -15.53
C ILE A 444 -17.72 0.10 -14.42
N PHE A 445 -17.54 -0.30 -13.17
CA PHE A 445 -17.85 0.53 -12.00
C PHE A 445 -16.70 1.47 -11.70
N MET A 446 -17.02 2.75 -11.52
CA MET A 446 -16.03 3.73 -11.05
C MET A 446 -16.62 4.81 -10.16
N ASP A 447 -15.86 5.27 -9.18
CA ASP A 447 -16.25 6.47 -8.44
C ASP A 447 -16.06 7.70 -9.33
N SER A 448 -16.89 8.73 -9.14
CA SER A 448 -16.69 10.01 -9.82
C SER A 448 -15.30 10.52 -9.52
N ASP A 449 -14.85 10.26 -8.29
CA ASP A 449 -13.51 10.26 -7.69
C ASP A 449 -12.25 10.15 -8.52
N VAL A 450 -12.34 9.26 -9.50
CA VAL A 450 -11.15 8.58 -9.99
C VAL A 450 -10.54 9.32 -11.15
N ILE A 451 -9.23 9.44 -11.09
CA ILE A 451 -8.38 9.87 -12.19
C ILE A 451 -7.63 8.65 -12.69
N LEU A 452 -7.88 8.30 -13.96
CA LEU A 452 -7.12 7.26 -14.65
C LEU A 452 -5.93 7.88 -15.38
N ARG A 453 -4.76 7.26 -15.27
CA ARG A 453 -3.55 7.67 -15.98
C ARG A 453 -2.92 6.50 -16.72
N THR A 454 -2.35 6.80 -17.88
CA THR A 454 -1.50 5.86 -18.59
C THR A 454 -0.11 5.84 -17.97
N ARG A 455 0.47 4.64 -17.79
CA ARG A 455 1.86 4.50 -17.36
C ARG A 455 2.75 4.40 -18.61
N LYS A 456 3.84 5.17 -18.62
CA LYS A 456 4.78 5.27 -19.76
C LYS A 456 5.97 4.32 -19.67
N ASP A 457 6.11 3.60 -18.56
CA ASP A 457 7.18 2.60 -18.42
C ASP A 457 6.97 1.45 -19.41
N LYS A 458 7.85 1.37 -20.42
CA LYS A 458 7.81 0.35 -21.47
C LYS A 458 7.81 -1.07 -20.94
N ARG A 459 8.33 -1.32 -19.73
CA ARG A 459 8.36 -2.64 -19.11
C ARG A 459 6.96 -3.14 -18.73
N LEU A 460 6.06 -2.20 -18.44
CA LEU A 460 4.68 -2.48 -18.04
C LEU A 460 3.73 -2.58 -19.24
N LEU A 461 4.17 -2.13 -20.41
CA LEU A 461 3.39 -2.22 -21.65
C LEU A 461 3.39 -3.67 -22.16
N TYR A 462 2.21 -4.19 -22.44
CA TYR A 462 2.03 -5.53 -23.00
C TYR A 462 1.92 -5.54 -24.53
N ARG A 463 1.83 -4.35 -25.12
CA ARG A 463 1.82 -4.07 -26.56
C ARG A 463 2.50 -2.73 -26.82
N ASP A 464 3.00 -2.55 -28.03
CA ASP A 464 3.69 -1.33 -28.46
C ASP A 464 2.71 -0.24 -28.96
N ASP A 465 1.50 -0.63 -29.35
CA ASP A 465 0.47 0.19 -29.99
C ASP A 465 -0.68 0.59 -29.05
N LEU A 466 -0.43 0.69 -27.74
CA LEU A 466 -1.48 1.00 -26.77
C LEU A 466 -1.97 2.46 -26.89
N PRO A 467 -3.30 2.70 -26.85
CA PRO A 467 -3.85 4.07 -26.90
C PRO A 467 -3.28 4.99 -25.82
N GLU A 468 -3.13 6.28 -26.11
CA GLU A 468 -2.70 7.27 -25.10
C GLU A 468 -3.83 7.67 -24.15
N ASN A 469 -5.09 7.59 -24.61
CA ASN A 469 -6.25 7.79 -23.75
C ASN A 469 -6.37 6.59 -22.77
N PRO A 470 -6.45 6.82 -21.44
CA PRO A 470 -6.47 5.74 -20.47
C PRO A 470 -7.74 4.90 -20.52
N TYR A 471 -8.90 5.46 -20.88
CA TYR A 471 -10.14 4.70 -21.04
C TYR A 471 -10.05 3.76 -22.25
N GLU A 472 -9.61 4.28 -23.40
CA GLU A 472 -9.40 3.46 -24.60
C GLU A 472 -8.33 2.39 -24.38
N ARG A 473 -7.25 2.71 -23.67
CA ARG A 473 -6.23 1.73 -23.28
C ARG A 473 -6.80 0.62 -22.39
N PHE A 474 -7.70 0.98 -21.48
CA PHE A 474 -8.35 0.03 -20.59
C PHE A 474 -9.33 -0.86 -21.36
N GLU A 475 -10.16 -0.26 -22.22
CA GLU A 475 -11.05 -0.98 -23.14
C GLU A 475 -10.27 -1.95 -24.03
N GLN A 476 -9.12 -1.53 -24.59
CA GLN A 476 -8.25 -2.40 -25.37
C GLN A 476 -7.73 -3.58 -24.55
N PHE A 477 -7.36 -3.35 -23.28
CA PHE A 477 -6.99 -4.44 -22.36
C PHE A 477 -8.14 -5.43 -22.16
N LEU A 478 -9.36 -4.93 -21.94
CA LEU A 478 -10.54 -5.77 -21.76
C LEU A 478 -10.84 -6.62 -23.00
N ILE A 479 -10.61 -6.10 -24.21
CA ILE A 479 -10.73 -6.89 -25.45
C ILE A 479 -9.59 -7.90 -25.60
N ASP A 480 -8.34 -7.51 -25.32
CA ASP A 480 -7.17 -8.36 -25.58
C ASP A 480 -7.04 -9.54 -24.62
N TRP A 481 -7.53 -9.37 -23.39
CA TRP A 481 -7.41 -10.35 -22.32
C TRP A 481 -8.73 -11.00 -21.93
N GLU A 482 -9.84 -10.31 -22.16
CA GLU A 482 -11.19 -10.69 -21.73
C GLU A 482 -11.24 -11.20 -20.28
N PRO A 483 -10.67 -10.50 -19.27
CA PRO A 483 -10.70 -10.98 -17.89
C PRO A 483 -12.14 -11.07 -17.35
N ALA A 484 -12.38 -11.98 -16.40
CA ALA A 484 -13.67 -12.03 -15.71
C ALA A 484 -13.89 -10.74 -14.91
N VAL A 485 -12.82 -10.30 -14.22
CA VAL A 485 -12.74 -9.00 -13.56
C VAL A 485 -11.45 -8.31 -14.00
N GLY A 486 -11.57 -7.15 -14.63
CA GLY A 486 -10.44 -6.34 -15.09
C GLY A 486 -10.24 -5.10 -14.22
N THR A 487 -9.00 -4.82 -13.83
CA THR A 487 -8.66 -3.69 -12.95
C THR A 487 -7.40 -2.98 -13.42
N VAL A 488 -7.08 -1.85 -12.79
CA VAL A 488 -5.84 -1.09 -13.03
C VAL A 488 -5.02 -1.02 -11.75
N ALA A 489 -3.75 -0.63 -11.86
CA ALA A 489 -2.91 -0.45 -10.69
C ALA A 489 -3.45 0.68 -9.79
N TYR A 490 -3.52 0.43 -8.50
CA TYR A 490 -3.84 1.42 -7.47
C TYR A 490 -2.65 1.63 -6.51
N TRP A 491 -2.66 2.66 -5.65
CA TRP A 491 -1.45 3.13 -4.94
C TRP A 491 -0.66 2.03 -4.20
N TRP A 492 -1.32 1.03 -3.60
CA TRP A 492 -0.65 -0.10 -2.94
C TRP A 492 -0.11 -1.18 -3.91
N THR A 493 -0.50 -1.15 -5.18
CA THR A 493 -0.02 -2.06 -6.24
C THR A 493 0.85 -1.39 -7.30
N LEU A 494 1.09 -0.07 -7.23
CA LEU A 494 1.87 0.68 -8.24
C LEU A 494 3.30 0.17 -8.41
N TYR A 495 3.85 -0.46 -7.37
CA TYR A 495 5.19 -1.01 -7.32
C TYR A 495 5.33 -2.38 -7.99
N ASP A 496 4.22 -2.99 -8.41
CA ASP A 496 4.22 -4.24 -9.14
C ASP A 496 4.93 -4.07 -10.49
N PRO A 497 6.04 -4.81 -10.73
CA PRO A 497 6.86 -4.63 -11.92
C PRO A 497 6.32 -5.43 -13.11
N THR A 498 5.30 -6.26 -12.89
CA THR A 498 4.74 -7.13 -13.92
C THR A 498 3.81 -6.33 -14.82
N LYS A 499 3.58 -6.82 -16.05
CA LYS A 499 2.58 -6.22 -16.94
C LYS A 499 1.15 -6.48 -16.46
N PHE A 500 0.96 -7.63 -15.84
CA PHE A 500 -0.31 -8.13 -15.34
C PHE A 500 -0.11 -8.82 -14.00
N SER A 501 -1.08 -8.65 -13.11
CA SER A 501 -1.07 -9.31 -11.81
C SER A 501 -2.45 -9.72 -11.33
N ILE A 502 -2.45 -10.57 -10.30
CA ILE A 502 -3.65 -11.08 -9.63
C ILE A 502 -3.59 -10.71 -8.14
N HIS A 503 -4.24 -9.60 -7.81
CA HIS A 503 -4.34 -9.11 -6.43
C HIS A 503 -5.64 -9.59 -5.79
N HIS A 504 -5.62 -9.89 -4.49
CA HIS A 504 -6.84 -10.25 -3.78
C HIS A 504 -7.80 -9.07 -3.72
N ASN A 505 -7.31 -7.90 -3.28
CA ASN A 505 -8.07 -6.67 -3.30
C ASN A 505 -7.91 -5.92 -4.61
N ASN A 506 -8.99 -5.90 -5.38
CA ASN A 506 -9.24 -4.86 -6.36
C ASN A 506 -10.13 -3.78 -5.74
N ASP A 507 -9.59 -2.55 -5.66
CA ASP A 507 -10.29 -1.42 -5.08
C ASP A 507 -11.61 -1.15 -5.85
N ALA A 508 -12.64 -0.82 -5.07
CA ALA A 508 -13.98 -0.44 -5.48
C ALA A 508 -14.03 0.82 -6.35
N VAL A 509 -12.98 1.64 -6.30
CA VAL A 509 -12.88 2.90 -7.06
C VAL A 509 -12.91 2.67 -8.57
N PHE A 510 -12.39 1.54 -9.08
CA PHE A 510 -12.36 1.25 -10.51
C PHE A 510 -12.25 -0.26 -10.81
N SER A 511 -13.33 -0.86 -11.31
CA SER A 511 -13.35 -2.28 -11.68
C SER A 511 -14.29 -2.59 -12.84
N ALA A 512 -13.88 -3.49 -13.72
CA ALA A 512 -14.67 -3.95 -14.86
C ALA A 512 -15.08 -5.41 -14.68
N HIS A 513 -16.35 -5.69 -14.90
CA HIS A 513 -16.93 -7.02 -14.79
C HIS A 513 -17.42 -7.49 -16.15
N HIS A 514 -16.90 -8.63 -16.61
CA HIS A 514 -17.41 -9.26 -17.83
C HIS A 514 -18.87 -9.66 -17.62
N ARG A 515 -19.72 -9.52 -18.64
CA ARG A 515 -21.17 -9.79 -18.55
C ARG A 515 -21.55 -11.17 -18.01
N GLU A 516 -20.71 -12.17 -18.26
CA GLU A 516 -20.94 -13.53 -17.74
C GLU A 516 -20.83 -13.64 -16.21
N THR A 517 -20.13 -12.69 -15.57
CA THR A 517 -20.06 -12.62 -14.10
C THR A 517 -21.42 -12.25 -13.46
N LEU A 518 -22.39 -11.73 -14.23
CA LEU A 518 -23.77 -11.51 -13.78
C LEU A 518 -24.48 -12.82 -13.37
N SER A 519 -23.92 -13.98 -13.72
CA SER A 519 -24.40 -15.28 -13.28
C SER A 519 -24.27 -15.49 -11.76
N PHE A 520 -23.27 -14.88 -11.11
CA PHE A 520 -23.04 -15.04 -9.67
C PHE A 520 -22.14 -14.00 -8.97
N GLY A 521 -21.19 -13.36 -9.68
CA GLY A 521 -20.26 -12.37 -9.11
C GLY A 521 -20.87 -10.98 -8.90
N LEU A 522 -22.04 -10.72 -9.48
CA LEU A 522 -22.87 -9.53 -9.30
C LEU A 522 -24.32 -9.97 -9.03
N PRO A 523 -25.14 -9.16 -8.33
CA PRO A 523 -24.92 -7.77 -7.91
C PRO A 523 -24.11 -7.65 -6.61
N TYR A 524 -23.82 -6.43 -6.16
CA TYR A 524 -23.15 -6.22 -4.87
C TYR A 524 -24.06 -6.58 -3.69
N VAL A 525 -23.44 -7.00 -2.58
CA VAL A 525 -24.11 -7.39 -1.34
C VAL A 525 -24.27 -6.18 -0.40
N GLU A 526 -25.52 -5.80 -0.11
CA GLU A 526 -25.86 -4.64 0.73
C GLU A 526 -25.92 -4.95 2.24
N ASP A 527 -25.72 -6.22 2.63
CA ASP A 527 -26.06 -6.70 3.99
C ASP A 527 -25.32 -6.02 5.12
N LEU A 528 -24.12 -5.52 4.83
CA LEU A 528 -23.25 -4.89 5.82
C LEU A 528 -23.02 -3.40 5.54
N ASP A 529 -23.81 -2.79 4.66
CA ASP A 529 -23.74 -1.35 4.34
C ASP A 529 -23.94 -0.48 5.59
N CYS A 530 -24.72 -0.97 6.56
CA CYS A 530 -24.97 -0.28 7.83
C CYS A 530 -23.72 -0.18 8.73
N ARG A 531 -22.68 -0.96 8.41
CA ARG A 531 -21.41 -1.02 9.14
C ARG A 531 -20.28 -0.34 8.38
N SER A 532 -20.08 -0.75 7.13
CA SER A 532 -19.02 -0.21 6.30
C SER A 532 -19.37 -0.27 4.83
N TRP A 533 -19.19 0.83 4.13
CA TRP A 533 -19.34 0.86 2.68
C TRP A 533 -18.27 0.04 1.94
N TYR A 534 -17.13 -0.26 2.56
CA TYR A 534 -16.08 -1.12 1.98
C TYR A 534 -16.50 -2.59 1.90
N TYR A 535 -17.40 -3.04 2.77
CA TYR A 535 -17.61 -4.48 2.97
C TYR A 535 -18.18 -5.20 1.76
N SER A 536 -19.05 -4.53 0.98
CA SER A 536 -19.62 -5.11 -0.24
C SER A 536 -18.55 -5.42 -1.28
N GLN A 537 -17.56 -4.53 -1.47
CA GLN A 537 -16.40 -4.79 -2.33
C GLN A 537 -15.59 -5.98 -1.82
N HIS A 538 -15.27 -6.06 -0.53
CA HIS A 538 -14.46 -7.16 0.00
C HIS A 538 -15.16 -8.53 -0.05
N ILE A 539 -16.48 -8.55 0.13
CA ILE A 539 -17.29 -9.76 -0.09
C ILE A 539 -17.18 -10.17 -1.56
N MET A 540 -17.33 -9.23 -2.49
CA MET A 540 -17.20 -9.47 -3.92
C MET A 540 -15.79 -9.94 -4.30
N ASN A 541 -14.74 -9.36 -3.73
CA ASN A 541 -13.35 -9.77 -3.95
C ASN A 541 -13.14 -11.23 -3.53
N SER A 542 -13.70 -11.62 -2.38
CA SER A 542 -13.64 -13.00 -1.88
C SER A 542 -14.36 -13.97 -2.83
N ILE A 543 -15.58 -13.63 -3.25
CA ILE A 543 -16.37 -14.46 -4.19
C ILE A 543 -15.66 -14.58 -5.54
N ASN A 544 -15.16 -13.48 -6.08
CA ASN A 544 -14.45 -13.52 -7.35
C ASN A 544 -13.12 -14.30 -7.24
N ALA A 545 -12.43 -14.26 -6.10
CA ALA A 545 -11.25 -15.09 -5.85
C ALA A 545 -11.57 -16.59 -5.86
N MET A 546 -12.76 -16.98 -5.41
CA MET A 546 -13.23 -18.37 -5.43
C MET A 546 -13.57 -18.87 -6.83
N LEU A 547 -13.97 -17.98 -7.74
CA LEU A 547 -14.57 -18.37 -9.01
C LEU A 547 -13.66 -18.11 -10.21
N TYR A 548 -12.83 -17.07 -10.12
CA TYR A 548 -12.13 -16.51 -11.28
C TYR A 548 -10.67 -16.17 -10.96
N ASN A 549 -10.02 -16.86 -10.01
CA ASN A 549 -8.78 -16.40 -9.39
C ASN A 549 -7.72 -15.91 -10.39
N THR A 550 -7.35 -16.75 -11.37
CA THR A 550 -6.34 -16.39 -12.39
C THR A 550 -6.86 -15.45 -13.48
N ARG A 551 -8.16 -15.17 -13.50
CA ARG A 551 -8.87 -14.33 -14.48
C ARG A 551 -9.38 -13.01 -13.90
N ARG A 552 -9.00 -12.68 -12.66
CA ARG A 552 -9.12 -11.33 -12.07
C ARG A 552 -7.84 -10.55 -12.33
N VAL A 553 -7.74 -9.96 -13.50
CA VAL A 553 -6.47 -9.44 -14.01
C VAL A 553 -6.39 -7.94 -13.82
N GLN A 554 -5.34 -7.52 -13.12
CA GLN A 554 -4.91 -6.13 -13.09
C GLN A 554 -3.98 -5.84 -14.27
N CYS A 555 -4.22 -4.72 -14.97
CA CYS A 555 -3.34 -4.21 -16.01
C CYS A 555 -2.46 -3.08 -15.47
N ASN A 556 -1.14 -3.32 -15.40
CA ASN A 556 -0.18 -2.36 -14.84
C ASN A 556 0.31 -1.31 -15.85
N ALA A 557 -0.22 -1.31 -17.07
CA ALA A 557 0.00 -0.24 -18.06
C ALA A 557 -0.82 1.04 -17.78
N MET A 558 -1.68 1.00 -16.76
CA MET A 558 -2.54 2.09 -16.31
C MET A 558 -2.58 2.13 -14.78
N GLU A 559 -2.94 3.28 -14.24
CA GLU A 559 -3.21 3.45 -12.82
C GLU A 559 -4.49 4.26 -12.56
N ALA A 560 -5.13 3.98 -11.44
CA ALA A 560 -6.17 4.81 -10.85
C ALA A 560 -5.59 5.59 -9.66
N ARG A 561 -6.03 6.84 -9.52
CA ARG A 561 -5.79 7.66 -8.33
C ARG A 561 -7.12 8.20 -7.84
N ASN A 562 -7.24 8.28 -6.52
CA ASN A 562 -8.34 8.98 -5.88
C ASN A 562 -7.78 10.25 -5.25
N GLU A 563 -8.08 11.41 -5.83
CA GLU A 563 -7.57 12.70 -5.34
C GLU A 563 -8.45 13.28 -4.22
N GLU A 564 -9.68 12.78 -4.04
CA GLU A 564 -10.63 13.28 -3.05
C GLU A 564 -11.16 12.15 -2.15
N HIS A 565 -10.69 12.07 -0.90
CA HIS A 565 -11.26 11.16 0.09
C HIS A 565 -12.34 11.86 0.93
N VAL A 566 -13.56 11.97 0.40
CA VAL A 566 -14.68 12.50 1.20
C VAL A 566 -15.35 11.37 1.98
N ALA A 567 -14.97 11.18 3.23
CA ALA A 567 -15.54 10.16 4.11
C ALA A 567 -17.01 10.49 4.47
N LEU A 568 -17.96 10.08 3.63
CA LEU A 568 -19.40 10.31 3.85
C LEU A 568 -20.16 9.09 4.34
N TYR A 569 -19.65 7.90 4.06
CA TYR A 569 -20.27 6.65 4.48
C TYR A 569 -19.62 6.15 5.76
N LYS A 570 -20.41 5.48 6.60
CA LYS A 570 -19.90 4.85 7.82
C LYS A 570 -18.74 3.92 7.44
N ARG A 571 -17.60 4.09 8.09
CA ARG A 571 -16.35 3.38 7.78
C ARG A 571 -15.93 2.55 8.97
N GLU A 572 -16.15 1.24 8.90
CA GLU A 572 -15.49 0.27 9.77
C GLU A 572 -14.38 -0.43 8.98
N MET A 573 -13.13 -0.30 9.42
CA MET A 573 -11.95 -0.88 8.76
C MET A 573 -11.58 -2.23 9.41
N THR A 574 -12.45 -3.22 9.24
CA THR A 574 -12.15 -4.59 9.68
C THR A 574 -12.29 -5.52 8.49
N TRP A 575 -11.21 -6.21 8.10
CA TRP A 575 -11.23 -7.13 6.96
C TRP A 575 -11.83 -8.48 7.32
N ILE A 576 -11.79 -8.84 8.61
CA ILE A 576 -12.35 -10.09 9.12
C ILE A 576 -13.85 -10.20 8.89
N THR A 577 -14.61 -9.12 9.06
CA THR A 577 -16.07 -9.11 8.97
C THR A 577 -16.57 -9.50 7.56
N PRO A 578 -16.22 -8.78 6.47
CA PRO A 578 -16.68 -9.13 5.13
C PRO A 578 -16.15 -10.49 4.66
N ARG A 579 -14.91 -10.84 5.03
CA ARG A 579 -14.29 -12.14 4.74
C ARG A 579 -15.08 -13.28 5.37
N CYS A 580 -15.37 -13.18 6.66
CA CYS A 580 -16.14 -14.19 7.39
C CYS A 580 -17.57 -14.28 6.88
N TYR A 581 -18.18 -13.15 6.53
CA TYR A 581 -19.51 -13.12 5.93
C TYR A 581 -19.55 -13.82 4.56
N ALA A 582 -18.54 -13.61 3.71
CA ALA A 582 -18.42 -14.35 2.45
C ALA A 582 -18.18 -15.85 2.69
N ARG A 583 -17.36 -16.19 3.69
CA ARG A 583 -17.10 -17.58 4.09
C ARG A 583 -18.35 -18.31 4.56
N THR A 584 -19.25 -17.65 5.27
CA THR A 584 -20.49 -18.29 5.72
C THR A 584 -21.46 -18.64 4.60
N ALA A 585 -21.24 -18.12 3.38
CA ALA A 585 -21.97 -18.49 2.18
C ALA A 585 -21.44 -19.79 1.53
N VAL A 586 -20.25 -20.25 1.92
CA VAL A 586 -19.60 -21.44 1.36
C VAL A 586 -19.88 -22.65 2.25
N LYS A 587 -20.24 -23.79 1.66
CA LYS A 587 -20.46 -25.01 2.43
C LYS A 587 -19.15 -25.51 3.04
N PRO A 588 -19.14 -26.00 4.29
CA PRO A 588 -17.93 -26.54 4.91
C PRO A 588 -17.30 -27.72 4.14
N SER A 589 -18.11 -28.48 3.39
CA SER A 589 -17.64 -29.60 2.55
C SER A 589 -17.00 -29.14 1.23
N SER A 590 -17.14 -27.87 0.86
CA SER A 590 -16.62 -27.34 -0.40
C SER A 590 -15.12 -27.09 -0.31
N PRO A 591 -14.32 -27.43 -1.35
CA PRO A 591 -12.90 -27.06 -1.41
C PRO A 591 -12.70 -25.54 -1.28
N LEU A 592 -13.66 -24.73 -1.75
CA LEU A 592 -13.64 -23.26 -1.65
C LEU A 592 -13.57 -22.77 -0.20
N PHE A 593 -14.06 -23.54 0.77
CA PHE A 593 -14.13 -23.12 2.18
C PHE A 593 -12.75 -22.84 2.78
N THR A 594 -11.73 -23.54 2.29
CA THR A 594 -10.34 -23.46 2.79
C THR A 594 -9.41 -22.59 1.94
N GLN A 595 -9.83 -22.15 0.75
CA GLN A 595 -8.88 -21.77 -0.31
C GLN A 595 -8.76 -20.27 -0.59
N THR A 596 -9.56 -19.40 0.03
CA THR A 596 -9.77 -18.05 -0.52
C THR A 596 -9.87 -16.89 0.47
N PHE A 597 -9.61 -17.13 1.76
CA PHE A 597 -9.78 -16.10 2.79
C PHE A 597 -8.44 -15.59 3.28
N VAL A 598 -8.04 -14.43 2.77
CA VAL A 598 -6.80 -13.74 3.17
C VAL A 598 -7.06 -12.90 4.42
N VAL A 599 -6.08 -12.85 5.34
CA VAL A 599 -6.18 -12.07 6.59
C VAL A 599 -6.10 -10.55 6.35
N ASP A 600 -5.22 -10.11 5.46
CA ASP A 600 -5.12 -8.71 5.00
C ASP A 600 -5.24 -8.65 3.47
N PRO A 601 -6.35 -8.09 2.92
CA PRO A 601 -6.62 -8.14 1.50
C PRO A 601 -5.78 -7.14 0.68
N ASN A 602 -5.21 -6.09 1.28
CA ASN A 602 -4.66 -4.94 0.53
C ASN A 602 -3.31 -5.20 -0.19
N PRO A 603 -2.29 -5.79 0.45
CA PRO A 603 -1.03 -6.14 -0.24
C PRO A 603 -1.00 -7.59 -0.75
N ALA A 604 -2.10 -8.34 -0.60
CA ALA A 604 -2.06 -9.77 -0.82
C ALA A 604 -2.15 -10.15 -2.30
N TYR A 605 -1.04 -10.69 -2.81
CA TYR A 605 -1.05 -11.50 -4.01
C TYR A 605 -1.88 -12.76 -3.79
N THR A 606 -2.55 -13.19 -4.85
CA THR A 606 -3.19 -14.50 -4.89
C THR A 606 -2.34 -15.50 -5.67
N ASP A 607 -2.40 -16.77 -5.28
CA ASP A 607 -1.65 -17.83 -5.95
C ASP A 607 -2.10 -17.98 -7.40
N GLY A 608 -1.14 -18.10 -8.33
CA GLY A 608 -1.41 -18.30 -9.75
C GLY A 608 -0.70 -17.30 -10.63
N GLN A 609 -1.10 -17.28 -11.90
CA GLN A 609 -0.60 -16.33 -12.90
C GLN A 609 -1.79 -15.77 -13.67
N PRO A 610 -1.78 -14.47 -14.02
CA PRO A 610 -2.82 -13.89 -14.86
C PRO A 610 -3.00 -14.69 -16.14
N THR A 611 -4.24 -15.08 -16.42
CA THR A 611 -4.58 -15.92 -17.57
C THR A 611 -5.65 -15.25 -18.40
N LYS A 612 -5.43 -15.19 -19.72
CA LYS A 612 -6.44 -14.76 -20.69
C LYS A 612 -7.64 -15.71 -20.66
N ARG A 613 -8.82 -15.22 -21.04
CA ARG A 613 -10.04 -16.04 -21.08
C ARG A 613 -9.90 -17.37 -21.81
N GLY A 614 -9.37 -17.32 -23.04
CA GLY A 614 -9.36 -18.47 -23.95
C GLY A 614 -10.78 -18.99 -24.22
N ASN A 615 -10.96 -20.30 -24.11
CA ASN A 615 -12.24 -20.98 -24.35
C ASN A 615 -13.09 -21.18 -23.07
N VAL A 616 -12.77 -20.49 -21.98
CA VAL A 616 -13.47 -20.63 -20.71
C VAL A 616 -14.66 -19.68 -20.62
N SER A 617 -15.77 -20.19 -20.09
CA SER A 617 -16.93 -19.37 -19.71
C SER A 617 -16.79 -18.90 -18.25
N TYR A 618 -17.26 -17.70 -17.97
CA TYR A 618 -17.41 -17.18 -16.60
C TYR A 618 -18.83 -17.33 -16.07
N ILE A 619 -19.72 -18.00 -16.82
CA ILE A 619 -21.07 -18.33 -16.35
C ILE A 619 -20.94 -19.44 -15.32
N VAL A 620 -21.24 -19.14 -14.06
CA VAL A 620 -21.22 -20.14 -12.99
C VAL A 620 -22.50 -20.99 -13.10
N PRO A 621 -22.39 -22.31 -13.32
CA PRO A 621 -23.55 -23.17 -13.42
C PRO A 621 -24.34 -23.21 -12.09
N GLU A 622 -25.66 -23.41 -12.18
CA GLU A 622 -26.48 -23.43 -10.97
C GLU A 622 -26.18 -24.65 -10.10
N GLU A 623 -25.90 -25.78 -10.72
CA GLU A 623 -25.42 -27.00 -10.08
C GLU A 623 -24.14 -26.75 -9.28
N TYR A 624 -23.17 -26.03 -9.84
CA TYR A 624 -21.93 -25.66 -9.14
C TYR A 624 -22.22 -24.76 -7.93
N ILE A 625 -23.10 -23.76 -8.08
CA ILE A 625 -23.50 -22.91 -6.95
C ILE A 625 -24.14 -23.75 -5.85
N ARG A 626 -25.09 -24.61 -6.21
CA ARG A 626 -25.80 -25.48 -5.26
C ARG A 626 -24.89 -26.52 -4.62
N GLU A 627 -23.85 -26.97 -5.31
CA GLU A 627 -22.86 -27.90 -4.77
C GLU A 627 -22.00 -27.22 -3.71
N HIS A 628 -21.45 -26.05 -4.02
CA HIS A 628 -20.39 -25.41 -3.23
C HIS A 628 -20.85 -24.32 -2.25
N PHE A 629 -22.00 -23.70 -2.48
CA PHE A 629 -22.52 -22.60 -1.66
C PHE A 629 -23.81 -22.99 -0.91
N ASP A 630 -24.02 -22.37 0.24
CA ASP A 630 -25.24 -22.52 1.03
C ASP A 630 -26.38 -21.77 0.34
N ALA A 631 -27.32 -22.50 -0.27
CA ALA A 631 -28.44 -21.94 -1.00
C ALA A 631 -29.38 -21.09 -0.14
N GLU A 632 -29.36 -21.27 1.19
CA GLU A 632 -30.14 -20.47 2.14
C GLU A 632 -29.42 -19.20 2.57
N HIS A 633 -28.15 -19.03 2.22
CA HIS A 633 -27.41 -17.83 2.56
C HIS A 633 -27.94 -16.61 1.77
N PRO A 634 -28.18 -15.45 2.42
CA PRO A 634 -28.79 -14.28 1.76
C PRO A 634 -28.06 -13.81 0.48
N VAL A 635 -26.73 -13.88 0.47
CA VAL A 635 -25.91 -13.58 -0.72
C VAL A 635 -26.23 -14.50 -1.89
N VAL A 636 -26.33 -15.80 -1.62
CA VAL A 636 -26.56 -16.83 -2.64
C VAL A 636 -27.99 -16.71 -3.17
N GLN A 637 -28.97 -16.53 -2.28
CA GLN A 637 -30.37 -16.30 -2.67
C GLN A 637 -30.50 -15.07 -3.57
N ARG A 638 -29.83 -13.96 -3.25
CA ARG A 638 -29.88 -12.75 -4.10
C ARG A 638 -29.22 -12.95 -5.44
N ALA A 639 -28.06 -13.60 -5.49
CA ALA A 639 -27.39 -13.91 -6.75
C ALA A 639 -28.29 -14.80 -7.64
N LEU A 640 -28.92 -15.83 -7.06
CA LEU A 640 -29.87 -16.71 -7.76
C LEU A 640 -31.15 -15.96 -8.21
N GLN A 641 -31.71 -15.08 -7.38
CA GLN A 641 -32.85 -14.25 -7.77
C GLN A 641 -32.48 -13.25 -8.86
N PHE A 642 -31.32 -12.62 -8.76
CA PHE A 642 -30.83 -11.65 -9.74
C PHE A 642 -30.56 -12.30 -11.09
N ARG A 643 -29.84 -13.43 -11.13
CA ARG A 643 -29.58 -14.15 -12.39
C ARG A 643 -30.86 -14.59 -13.09
N ASN A 644 -31.94 -14.83 -12.35
CA ASN A 644 -33.23 -15.27 -12.90
C ASN A 644 -34.10 -14.12 -13.42
N ARG A 645 -33.67 -12.87 -13.29
CA ARG A 645 -34.34 -11.75 -13.95
C ARG A 645 -34.28 -11.92 -15.47
N VAL A 646 -35.38 -11.62 -16.15
CA VAL A 646 -35.51 -11.74 -17.62
C VAL A 646 -34.37 -11.02 -18.35
N ALA A 647 -34.02 -9.81 -17.91
CA ALA A 647 -32.93 -9.05 -18.50
C ALA A 647 -31.56 -9.75 -18.36
N VAL A 648 -31.27 -10.37 -17.20
CA VAL A 648 -30.00 -11.08 -16.97
C VAL A 648 -29.97 -12.37 -17.79
N GLN A 649 -31.07 -13.13 -17.80
CA GLN A 649 -31.19 -14.33 -18.63
C GLN A 649 -30.99 -14.01 -20.11
N HIS A 650 -31.55 -12.90 -20.59
CA HIS A 650 -31.33 -12.43 -21.97
C HIS A 650 -29.83 -12.21 -22.27
N ILE A 651 -29.10 -11.53 -21.38
CA ILE A 651 -27.66 -11.26 -21.50
C ILE A 651 -26.83 -12.56 -21.46
N LEU A 652 -27.11 -13.44 -20.49
CA LEU A 652 -26.38 -14.71 -20.32
C LEU A 652 -26.65 -15.66 -21.50
N ASN A 653 -27.89 -15.75 -21.98
CA ASN A 653 -28.24 -16.57 -23.14
C ASN A 653 -27.56 -16.09 -24.43
N ALA A 654 -27.40 -14.78 -24.62
CA ALA A 654 -26.67 -14.27 -25.76
C ALA A 654 -25.18 -14.64 -25.71
N SER A 655 -24.58 -14.67 -24.51
CA SER A 655 -23.20 -15.14 -24.32
C SER A 655 -23.00 -16.59 -24.77
N MET A 656 -23.94 -17.48 -24.42
CA MET A 656 -23.86 -18.90 -24.77
C MET A 656 -23.98 -19.18 -26.28
N LYS A 657 -24.61 -18.27 -27.05
CA LYS A 657 -24.79 -18.42 -28.50
C LYS A 657 -23.52 -18.15 -29.31
N VAL A 658 -22.56 -17.39 -28.75
CA VAL A 658 -21.36 -16.94 -29.49
C VAL A 658 -20.32 -18.05 -29.63
N ALA A 659 -20.22 -18.96 -28.67
CA ALA A 659 -19.47 -20.23 -28.76
C ALA A 659 -19.78 -21.10 -27.54
N PRO A 660 -19.89 -22.44 -27.67
CA PRO A 660 -20.00 -23.32 -26.51
C PRO A 660 -18.68 -23.28 -25.73
N ARG A 661 -18.68 -22.54 -24.62
CA ARG A 661 -17.57 -22.44 -23.67
C ARG A 661 -17.99 -23.13 -22.38
N THR A 662 -17.04 -23.81 -21.73
CA THR A 662 -17.31 -24.53 -20.48
C THR A 662 -16.80 -23.71 -19.31
N PHE A 663 -17.57 -23.66 -18.23
CA PHE A 663 -17.08 -23.12 -16.97
C PHE A 663 -15.96 -24.03 -16.46
N VAL A 664 -14.83 -23.43 -16.09
CA VAL A 664 -13.71 -24.17 -15.51
C VAL A 664 -13.44 -23.54 -14.17
N GLU A 665 -13.46 -24.38 -13.14
CA GLU A 665 -13.08 -24.02 -11.80
C GLU A 665 -11.70 -23.36 -11.79
N ASP A 666 -11.65 -22.14 -11.29
CA ASP A 666 -10.44 -21.33 -11.18
C ASP A 666 -10.23 -20.91 -9.73
N HIS A 667 -10.37 -21.87 -8.82
CA HIS A 667 -9.94 -21.74 -7.44
C HIS A 667 -8.53 -22.33 -7.35
N ARG A 668 -7.50 -21.50 -7.14
CA ARG A 668 -6.19 -22.03 -6.77
C ARG A 668 -6.07 -22.04 -5.26
N VAL A 669 -5.66 -23.21 -4.77
CA VAL A 669 -5.30 -23.47 -3.38
C VAL A 669 -4.20 -22.49 -2.99
N CYS A 670 -4.34 -21.78 -1.87
CA CYS A 670 -3.16 -21.41 -1.09
C CYS A 670 -2.40 -22.70 -0.77
N SER A 671 -1.35 -23.03 -1.53
CA SER A 671 -0.75 -24.37 -1.43
C SER A 671 -0.24 -24.65 -0.01
N PRO A 672 -0.70 -25.74 0.66
CA PRO A 672 -0.20 -26.11 1.99
C PRO A 672 1.25 -26.63 1.97
N THR A 673 1.88 -26.74 0.80
CA THR A 673 3.24 -27.25 0.64
C THR A 673 4.28 -26.19 0.25
N GLY A 674 3.91 -24.90 0.25
CA GLY A 674 4.82 -23.76 0.08
C GLY A 674 5.12 -23.08 1.42
N PRO A 675 6.20 -22.31 1.58
CA PRO A 675 6.54 -21.61 2.83
C PRO A 675 5.46 -20.61 3.30
N ASP A 676 4.52 -20.22 2.45
CA ASP A 676 3.42 -19.28 2.70
C ASP A 676 2.22 -19.86 3.50
N VAL A 677 2.40 -21.02 4.16
CA VAL A 677 1.36 -21.73 4.93
C VAL A 677 0.60 -20.77 5.87
N LYS A 678 1.24 -19.78 6.51
CA LYS A 678 0.61 -18.95 7.55
C LYS A 678 -0.39 -17.88 7.05
N ARG A 679 -0.39 -17.49 5.78
CA ARG A 679 -1.30 -16.42 5.28
C ARG A 679 -2.74 -16.88 5.01
N CYS A 680 -2.96 -18.20 5.00
CA CYS A 680 -4.25 -18.79 4.59
C CYS A 680 -4.97 -19.57 5.70
N PHE A 681 -4.59 -19.39 6.98
CA PHE A 681 -5.29 -20.04 8.10
C PHE A 681 -6.34 -19.16 8.77
N ASN A 682 -7.55 -19.74 8.88
CA ASN A 682 -8.42 -19.84 10.06
C ASN A 682 -8.14 -18.90 11.25
N THR A 683 -8.21 -17.58 11.06
CA THR A 683 -8.64 -16.73 12.17
C THR A 683 -10.12 -17.02 12.38
N GLU A 684 -10.48 -17.46 13.59
CA GLU A 684 -11.86 -17.78 13.95
C GLU A 684 -12.76 -16.61 13.57
N CYS A 685 -13.84 -16.93 12.85
CA CYS A 685 -14.85 -15.93 12.55
C CYS A 685 -15.61 -15.64 13.85
N PRO A 686 -15.74 -14.37 14.26
CA PRO A 686 -16.50 -14.03 15.46
C PRO A 686 -17.90 -14.64 15.40
N GLU A 687 -18.38 -15.15 16.53
CA GLU A 687 -19.77 -15.62 16.62
C GLU A 687 -20.73 -14.47 16.28
N GLY A 688 -21.77 -14.76 15.50
CA GLY A 688 -22.83 -13.77 15.18
C GLY A 688 -22.64 -12.92 13.92
N VAL A 689 -21.59 -13.15 13.09
CA VAL A 689 -21.41 -12.42 11.80
C VAL A 689 -22.62 -12.53 10.85
N LYS A 690 -23.43 -13.61 10.95
CA LYS A 690 -24.68 -13.77 10.19
C LYS A 690 -25.81 -12.81 10.61
N ASN A 691 -25.79 -12.24 11.82
CA ASN A 691 -26.94 -11.56 12.43
C ASN A 691 -26.84 -10.02 12.49
N THR A 692 -25.87 -9.39 11.85
CA THR A 692 -25.67 -7.94 11.97
C THR A 692 -26.39 -7.16 10.87
N CYS A 693 -27.16 -6.14 11.26
CA CYS A 693 -28.03 -5.24 10.47
C CYS A 693 -29.53 -5.62 10.37
N ALA A 694 -30.00 -6.80 10.83
CA ALA A 694 -31.44 -7.13 10.80
C ALA A 694 -32.32 -6.20 11.66
N ALA A 695 -31.74 -5.49 12.63
CA ALA A 695 -32.45 -4.62 13.57
C ALA A 695 -32.76 -3.20 13.04
N SER A 696 -32.24 -2.76 11.88
CA SER A 696 -32.47 -1.40 11.37
C SER A 696 -33.60 -1.27 10.32
N ARG A 697 -34.27 -2.37 9.96
CA ARG A 697 -35.39 -2.35 8.98
C ARG A 697 -36.70 -1.73 9.52
N SER A 698 -36.71 -1.14 10.73
CA SER A 698 -37.91 -0.51 11.31
C SER A 698 -38.06 0.99 11.05
N LEU A 699 -37.22 1.63 10.24
CA LEU A 699 -37.48 3.01 9.82
C LEU A 699 -38.30 3.01 8.53
N THR A 700 -39.61 2.99 8.77
CA THR A 700 -40.72 3.19 7.85
C THR A 700 -40.56 4.38 6.90
N ARG A 701 -41.08 4.17 5.68
CA ARG A 701 -41.55 5.14 4.66
C ARG A 701 -41.99 6.50 5.22
N PRO A 702 -41.81 7.57 4.44
CA PRO A 702 -42.86 7.96 3.48
C PRO A 702 -42.54 7.57 2.03
#